data_AF-A0A120E7T3-F1
#
_entry.id   AF-A0A120E7T3-F1
#
_cell.length_a   1.000
_cell.length_b   1.000
_cell.length_c   1.000
_cell.angle_alpha   90.00
_cell.angle_beta   90.00
_cell.angle_gamma   90.00
#
_symmetry.space_group_name_H-M   'P 1'
#
loop_
_entity.id
_entity.type
_entity.pdbx_description
1 polymer ?
#
loop_
_entity_poly.entity_id
_entity_poly.type
_entity_poly.pdbx_seq_one_letter_code
_entity_poly.pdbx_strand_id
1 'polypeptide(L)'
;MQQSSTSSASRGIPQFNLRFVRGVAQGDPADPQARANHRQDLERISNDLASWRVDLKNLARRNVVFALIVYLLRSLRNFVWTLVFSPATVFLDPVGTCVGLIITPIVNVGVAICCMVFWIGGKLGLDKVIDWASDKWTDGYSMPNWPSQDLFGTESIVALQAARPILQGDVPTTLPQTVATQEDNPDFTRLATGRIFSVPLARIFLAMSALVYERRDALVNEAADIAYAASKKYAKGTTQYDLEMTRAENKLSESEERIKREAAKWGLAYDGVSDLSSVAGPFASIFYAPIGSDQRPFIVLCFKAGTTPVQYAEWLVDASINKTGAAVWYGPGSGAAHEGFYTDLFGRPGADGSNGYGSIIRTLKHVAQRMKANMRTPQDGKIPVWVCGHSLGAALASLCYARLLHSEKDLGEDIHLRDCYTYGTPRVGNGDFASAFEESLVSPIDRGVILWRVINHLDVVCRVPPGLADDENLRGNLSALSSLNYAHLGPSITLRPASLPFSSPYYALGRLGAFHEATQVNVTGGRSSELQEDQALHEYINARGRNLLRWTMTFIPSPLYNHFPASYDQHLSNIVSSTATRSRIGSTPARDYIRTAATFVHNQVDEARERVKDQVENATQQVQQVAGAVQNAGREAANVGREIQHDVSKDIKKKM
;
A
#
# COMPACT_ATOMS: atom_id res chain seq x y z
N MET A 1 -22.93 -9.40 -62.51
CA MET A 1 -21.59 -9.83 -62.98
C MET A 1 -20.69 -8.61 -62.88
N GLN A 2 -19.85 -8.50 -61.83
CA GLN A 2 -18.44 -8.94 -61.81
C GLN A 2 -17.62 -8.32 -62.96
N GLN A 3 -16.45 -7.70 -62.81
CA GLN A 3 -15.43 -7.66 -61.75
C GLN A 3 -14.49 -6.46 -62.09
N SER A 4 -14.11 -5.64 -61.11
CA SER A 4 -12.76 -5.53 -60.49
C SER A 4 -11.74 -4.60 -61.19
N SER A 5 -11.33 -3.56 -60.46
CA SER A 5 -9.97 -3.01 -60.53
C SER A 5 -9.64 -2.32 -59.19
N THR A 6 -8.47 -2.68 -58.68
CA THR A 6 -7.82 -2.30 -57.43
C THR A 6 -7.53 -0.80 -57.29
N SER A 7 -7.69 -0.24 -56.08
CA SER A 7 -6.90 0.93 -55.64
C SER A 7 -6.63 0.91 -54.14
N SER A 8 -5.38 1.18 -53.79
CA SER A 8 -4.83 1.34 -52.44
C SER A 8 -5.61 2.35 -51.59
N ALA A 9 -5.98 1.96 -50.37
CA ALA A 9 -6.42 2.90 -49.35
C ALA A 9 -5.51 2.77 -48.12
N SER A 10 -4.72 3.83 -47.90
CA SER A 10 -4.08 4.13 -46.63
C SER A 10 -5.11 4.06 -45.50
N ARG A 11 -4.93 3.13 -44.56
CA ARG A 11 -5.77 3.03 -43.35
C ARG A 11 -5.51 4.25 -42.48
N GLY A 12 -6.36 5.27 -42.66
CA GLY A 12 -6.49 6.40 -41.76
C GLY A 12 -6.90 5.90 -40.36
N ILE A 13 -6.23 6.46 -39.36
CA ILE A 13 -6.55 6.34 -37.94
C ILE A 13 -8.04 6.70 -37.76
N PRO A 14 -8.88 5.86 -37.12
CA PRO A 14 -10.25 6.24 -36.86
C PRO A 14 -10.26 7.45 -35.91
N GLN A 15 -10.70 8.60 -36.42
CA GLN A 15 -11.06 9.75 -35.61
C GLN A 15 -12.21 9.32 -34.68
N PHE A 16 -11.88 9.12 -33.40
CA PHE A 16 -12.87 8.97 -32.35
C PHE A 16 -13.60 10.31 -32.21
N ASN A 17 -14.78 10.40 -32.84
CA ASN A 17 -15.72 11.47 -32.56
C ASN A 17 -16.21 11.34 -31.12
N LEU A 18 -15.59 12.11 -30.22
CA LEU A 18 -16.07 12.38 -28.86
C LEU A 18 -17.43 13.08 -28.96
N ARG A 19 -18.51 12.31 -29.11
CA ARG A 19 -19.86 12.81 -28.82
C ARG A 19 -19.98 12.97 -27.32
N PHE A 20 -19.61 14.14 -26.82
CA PHE A 20 -20.10 14.62 -25.54
C PHE A 20 -21.63 14.68 -25.63
N VAL A 21 -22.32 13.75 -24.97
CA VAL A 21 -23.73 13.95 -24.65
C VAL A 21 -23.75 15.17 -23.73
N ARG A 22 -24.15 16.33 -24.27
CA ARG A 22 -24.49 17.54 -23.50
C ARG A 22 -25.77 17.26 -22.69
N GLY A 23 -25.67 16.36 -21.73
CA GLY A 23 -26.45 16.40 -20.52
C GLY A 23 -25.46 16.79 -19.45
N VAL A 24 -25.49 18.03 -18.99
CA VAL A 24 -24.85 18.37 -17.72
C VAL A 24 -25.50 17.41 -16.72
N ALA A 25 -24.77 16.41 -16.26
CA ALA A 25 -25.17 15.68 -15.07
C ALA A 25 -25.14 16.73 -13.95
N GLN A 26 -26.26 17.43 -13.74
CA GLN A 26 -26.55 18.01 -12.44
C GLN A 26 -26.35 16.83 -11.50
N GLY A 27 -25.29 16.89 -10.68
CA GLY A 27 -24.96 15.83 -9.76
C GLY A 27 -26.23 15.42 -9.04
N ASP A 28 -26.53 14.12 -9.07
CA ASP A 28 -27.69 13.57 -8.37
C ASP A 28 -27.71 14.21 -6.97
N PRO A 29 -28.82 14.85 -6.55
CA PRO A 29 -28.91 15.40 -5.20
C PRO A 29 -28.57 14.28 -4.23
N ALA A 30 -27.35 14.38 -3.68
CA ALA A 30 -26.74 13.45 -2.75
C ALA A 30 -27.76 12.88 -1.75
N ASP A 31 -27.67 11.60 -1.46
CA ASP A 31 -28.78 10.86 -0.86
C ASP A 31 -29.20 11.43 0.51
N PRO A 32 -30.45 11.91 0.68
CA PRO A 32 -30.90 12.51 1.93
C PRO A 32 -30.67 11.63 3.16
N GLN A 33 -30.81 10.31 3.02
CA GLN A 33 -30.60 9.38 4.13
C GLN A 33 -29.11 9.10 4.37
N ALA A 34 -28.29 9.02 3.32
CA ALA A 34 -26.84 8.89 3.46
C ALA A 34 -26.26 10.11 4.20
N ARG A 35 -26.71 11.32 3.82
CA ARG A 35 -26.35 12.56 4.52
C ARG A 35 -26.86 12.58 5.96
N ALA A 36 -28.10 12.16 6.20
CA ALA A 36 -28.65 12.09 7.54
C ALA A 36 -27.86 11.13 8.44
N ASN A 37 -27.41 9.98 7.89
CA ASN A 37 -26.56 9.03 8.59
C ASN A 37 -25.18 9.63 8.90
N HIS A 38 -24.55 10.27 7.91
CA HIS A 38 -23.25 10.92 8.07
C HIS A 38 -23.29 12.05 9.11
N ARG A 39 -24.36 12.85 9.10
CA ARG A 39 -24.62 13.86 10.13
C ARG A 39 -24.79 13.26 11.52
N GLN A 40 -25.58 12.18 11.66
CA GLN A 40 -25.75 11.50 12.95
C GLN A 40 -24.42 10.95 13.46
N ASP A 41 -23.56 10.47 12.57
CA ASP A 41 -22.21 10.03 12.88
C ASP A 41 -21.37 11.18 13.44
N LEU A 42 -21.38 12.35 12.80
CA LEU A 42 -20.69 13.56 13.27
C LEU A 42 -21.19 14.08 14.61
N GLU A 43 -22.51 14.10 14.82
CA GLU A 43 -23.12 14.49 16.09
C GLU A 43 -22.65 13.54 17.21
N ARG A 44 -22.64 12.23 16.94
CA ARG A 44 -22.20 11.21 17.88
C ARG A 44 -20.72 11.36 18.22
N ILE A 45 -19.85 11.50 17.22
CA ILE A 45 -18.42 11.74 17.41
C ILE A 45 -18.19 12.99 18.25
N SER A 46 -18.91 14.10 17.96
CA SER A 46 -18.75 15.34 18.71
C SER A 46 -19.23 15.23 20.17
N ASN A 47 -20.36 14.57 20.40
CA ASN A 47 -20.87 14.29 21.75
C ASN A 47 -19.92 13.39 22.55
N ASP A 48 -19.33 12.37 21.93
CA ASP A 48 -18.32 11.51 22.57
C ASP A 48 -17.04 12.28 22.92
N LEU A 49 -16.58 13.14 22.00
CA LEU A 49 -15.42 14.00 22.20
C LEU A 49 -15.63 14.99 23.35
N ALA A 50 -16.87 15.39 23.61
CA ALA A 50 -17.25 16.30 24.70
C ALA A 50 -17.54 15.61 26.04
N SER A 51 -17.70 14.29 26.07
CA SER A 51 -18.00 13.56 27.30
C SER A 51 -16.79 13.56 28.26
N TRP A 52 -17.05 13.91 29.54
CA TRP A 52 -16.07 13.92 30.64
C TRP A 52 -15.39 12.56 30.91
N ARG A 53 -15.91 11.47 30.34
CA ARG A 53 -15.37 10.10 30.50
C ARG A 53 -14.13 9.84 29.64
N VAL A 54 -13.73 10.75 28.74
CA VAL A 54 -12.61 10.53 27.79
C VAL A 54 -11.57 11.67 27.83
N ASP A 55 -11.10 12.05 29.03
CA ASP A 55 -10.23 13.22 29.22
C ASP A 55 -8.89 13.13 28.46
N LEU A 56 -8.10 12.06 28.59
CA LEU A 56 -6.71 12.09 28.07
C LEU A 56 -6.58 11.96 26.54
N LYS A 57 -7.36 11.10 25.87
CA LYS A 57 -7.23 10.96 24.41
C LYS A 57 -7.82 12.15 23.65
N ASN A 58 -8.82 12.84 24.20
CA ASN A 58 -9.45 13.99 23.55
C ASN A 58 -8.59 15.25 23.69
N LEU A 59 -7.96 15.45 24.87
CA LEU A 59 -6.91 16.45 25.05
C LEU A 59 -5.71 16.20 24.14
N ALA A 60 -5.33 14.93 23.93
CA ALA A 60 -4.27 14.54 22.99
C ALA A 60 -4.64 14.86 21.53
N ARG A 61 -5.89 14.63 21.11
CA ARG A 61 -6.33 14.95 19.75
C ARG A 61 -6.40 16.46 19.48
N ARG A 62 -6.62 17.29 20.50
CA ARG A 62 -6.72 18.76 20.39
C ARG A 62 -5.40 19.50 20.64
N ASN A 63 -4.46 18.91 21.38
CA ASN A 63 -3.20 19.55 21.75
C ASN A 63 -2.01 18.60 21.49
N VAL A 64 -1.14 18.99 20.55
CA VAL A 64 0.03 18.23 20.10
C VAL A 64 0.98 17.88 21.26
N VAL A 65 1.19 18.80 22.20
CA VAL A 65 2.06 18.56 23.36
C VAL A 65 1.47 17.47 24.25
N PHE A 66 0.16 17.54 24.49
CA PHE A 66 -0.54 16.53 25.27
C PHE A 66 -0.60 15.18 24.52
N ALA A 67 -0.76 15.22 23.19
CA ALA A 67 -0.72 14.05 22.32
C ALA A 67 0.59 13.30 22.47
N LEU A 68 1.70 14.04 22.40
CA LEU A 68 3.04 13.50 22.55
C LEU A 68 3.26 12.94 23.95
N ILE A 69 2.83 13.64 25.00
CA ILE A 69 2.94 13.14 26.39
C ILE A 69 2.15 11.84 26.55
N VAL A 70 0.90 11.79 26.09
CA VAL A 70 0.06 10.58 26.16
C VAL A 70 0.66 9.44 25.36
N TYR A 71 1.20 9.73 24.18
CA TYR A 71 1.89 8.77 23.33
C TYR A 71 3.11 8.17 24.05
N LEU A 72 4.00 9.02 24.58
CA LEU A 72 5.19 8.60 25.34
C LEU A 72 4.83 7.80 26.60
N LEU A 73 3.84 8.26 27.37
CA LEU A 73 3.35 7.55 28.55
C LEU A 73 2.73 6.19 28.21
N ARG A 74 2.02 6.09 27.09
CA ARG A 74 1.47 4.82 26.60
C ARG A 74 2.57 3.86 26.15
N SER A 75 3.54 4.34 25.38
CA SER A 75 4.69 3.53 24.98
C SER A 75 5.46 3.03 26.21
N LEU A 76 5.72 3.91 27.20
CA LEU A 76 6.36 3.54 28.45
C LEU A 76 5.54 2.53 29.24
N ARG A 77 4.25 2.77 29.41
CA ARG A 77 3.33 1.86 30.11
C ARG A 77 3.31 0.48 29.46
N ASN A 78 3.22 0.42 28.13
CA ASN A 78 3.19 -0.85 27.41
C ASN A 78 4.52 -1.58 27.55
N PHE A 79 5.65 -0.86 27.48
CA PHE A 79 6.97 -1.42 27.77
C PHE A 79 7.05 -1.99 29.20
N VAL A 80 6.58 -1.24 30.20
CA VAL A 80 6.52 -1.71 31.60
C VAL A 80 5.63 -2.94 31.73
N TRP A 81 4.47 -2.98 31.07
CA TRP A 81 3.59 -4.16 31.09
C TRP A 81 4.23 -5.37 30.43
N THR A 82 4.97 -5.20 29.33
CA THR A 82 5.74 -6.28 28.71
C THR A 82 6.79 -6.82 29.68
N LEU A 83 7.49 -5.95 30.42
CA LEU A 83 8.45 -6.37 31.44
C LEU A 83 7.80 -7.08 32.63
N VAL A 84 6.63 -6.62 33.09
CA VAL A 84 5.93 -7.18 34.26
C VAL A 84 5.27 -8.52 33.93
N PHE A 85 4.51 -8.60 32.85
CA PHE A 85 3.73 -9.79 32.50
C PHE A 85 4.46 -10.77 31.60
N SER A 86 5.54 -10.35 30.95
CA SER A 86 6.34 -11.21 30.08
C SER A 86 7.83 -10.88 30.17
N PRO A 87 8.44 -10.92 31.38
CA PRO A 87 9.85 -10.58 31.60
C PRO A 87 10.80 -11.43 30.75
N ALA A 88 10.40 -12.66 30.45
CA ALA A 88 11.16 -13.56 29.61
C ALA A 88 11.30 -13.08 28.15
N THR A 89 10.45 -12.19 27.65
CA THR A 89 10.54 -11.65 26.28
C THR A 89 11.85 -10.91 26.01
N VAL A 90 12.43 -10.27 27.04
CA VAL A 90 13.74 -9.62 26.96
C VAL A 90 14.84 -10.60 26.56
N PHE A 91 14.72 -11.86 27.02
CA PHE A 91 15.71 -12.91 26.77
C PHE A 91 15.31 -13.82 25.59
N LEU A 92 14.01 -14.04 25.38
CA LEU A 92 13.48 -14.95 24.36
C LEU A 92 13.31 -14.27 22.98
N ASP A 93 13.22 -12.94 22.94
CA ASP A 93 13.19 -12.16 21.70
C ASP A 93 14.22 -11.00 21.79
N PRO A 94 15.53 -11.30 21.75
CA PRO A 94 16.57 -10.27 21.88
C PRO A 94 16.52 -9.26 20.74
N VAL A 95 16.16 -9.70 19.53
CA VAL A 95 16.09 -8.83 18.34
C VAL A 95 14.90 -7.87 18.45
N GLY A 96 13.70 -8.37 18.74
CA GLY A 96 12.51 -7.54 18.94
C GLY A 96 12.64 -6.60 20.14
N THR A 97 13.36 -7.02 21.18
CA THR A 97 13.68 -6.18 22.34
C THR A 97 14.67 -5.07 21.98
N CYS A 98 15.75 -5.36 21.25
CA CYS A 98 16.68 -4.32 20.77
C CYS A 98 15.99 -3.32 19.84
N VAL A 99 15.15 -3.80 18.92
CA VAL A 99 14.33 -2.93 18.05
C VAL A 99 13.39 -2.06 18.89
N GLY A 100 12.71 -2.66 19.88
CA GLY A 100 11.83 -1.96 20.79
C GLY A 100 12.53 -0.88 21.63
N LEU A 101 13.78 -1.12 22.03
CA LEU A 101 14.58 -0.20 22.87
C LEU A 101 15.32 0.88 22.07
N ILE A 102 15.69 0.60 20.81
CA ILE A 102 16.52 1.51 20.01
C ILE A 102 15.69 2.20 18.93
N ILE A 103 14.99 1.42 18.09
CA ILE A 103 14.28 1.96 16.93
C ILE A 103 13.03 2.72 17.38
N THR A 104 12.25 2.18 18.32
CA THR A 104 11.01 2.82 18.76
C THR A 104 11.26 4.22 19.36
N PRO A 105 12.22 4.44 20.27
CA PRO A 105 12.50 5.79 20.75
C PRO A 105 13.00 6.74 19.65
N ILE A 106 13.82 6.28 18.71
CA ILE A 106 14.29 7.11 17.58
C ILE A 106 13.13 7.54 16.69
N VAL A 107 12.25 6.61 16.31
CA VAL A 107 11.04 6.91 15.54
C VAL A 107 10.14 7.88 16.31
N ASN A 108 9.93 7.63 17.61
CA ASN A 108 9.12 8.49 18.46
C ASN A 108 9.66 9.91 18.54
N VAL A 109 10.98 10.08 18.68
CA VAL A 109 11.65 11.38 18.70
C VAL A 109 11.55 12.06 17.33
N GLY A 110 11.75 11.32 16.24
CA GLY A 110 11.60 11.85 14.88
C GLY A 110 10.19 12.38 14.62
N VAL A 111 9.16 11.60 14.98
CA VAL A 111 7.75 12.01 14.87
C VAL A 111 7.47 13.19 15.80
N ALA A 112 7.99 13.20 17.02
CA ALA A 112 7.86 14.33 17.94
C ALA A 112 8.44 15.63 17.37
N ILE A 113 9.62 15.57 16.76
CA ILE A 113 10.27 16.71 16.11
C ILE A 113 9.43 17.20 14.92
N CYS A 114 8.96 16.29 14.06
CA CYS A 114 8.09 16.65 12.94
C CYS A 114 6.82 17.36 13.44
N CYS A 115 6.16 16.78 14.44
CA CYS A 115 4.97 17.37 15.04
C CYS A 115 5.25 18.75 15.66
N MET A 116 6.40 18.93 16.31
CA MET A 116 6.80 20.21 16.90
C MET A 116 7.06 21.26 15.81
N VAL A 117 7.77 20.91 14.73
CA VAL A 117 8.08 21.81 13.61
C VAL A 117 6.80 22.30 12.95
N PHE A 118 5.90 21.37 12.58
CA PHE A 118 4.64 21.73 11.98
C PHE A 118 3.77 22.55 12.97
N TRP A 119 3.75 22.23 14.27
CA TRP A 119 2.96 22.96 15.27
C TRP A 119 3.44 24.40 15.47
N ILE A 120 4.76 24.61 15.57
CA ILE A 120 5.38 25.94 15.59
C ILE A 120 5.06 26.66 14.27
N GLY A 121 5.18 25.97 13.15
CA GLY A 121 4.81 26.47 11.83
C GLY A 121 3.37 26.99 11.79
N GLY A 122 2.39 26.20 12.23
CA GLY A 122 0.99 26.58 12.27
C GLY A 122 0.77 27.85 13.11
N LYS A 123 1.44 27.97 14.28
CA LYS A 123 1.40 29.19 15.10
C LYS A 123 2.01 30.41 14.42
N LEU A 124 3.00 30.21 13.56
CA LEU A 124 3.64 31.25 12.75
C LEU A 124 2.89 31.52 11.42
N GLY A 125 1.74 30.90 11.21
CA GLY A 125 0.91 31.11 10.01
C GLY A 125 1.30 30.26 8.80
N LEU A 126 2.01 29.13 9.02
CA LEU A 126 2.34 28.17 7.97
C LEU A 126 1.09 27.70 7.20
N ASP A 127 -0.05 27.57 7.86
CA ASP A 127 -1.32 27.20 7.23
C ASP A 127 -1.70 28.18 6.11
N LYS A 128 -1.57 29.50 6.36
CA LYS A 128 -1.83 30.53 5.35
C LYS A 128 -0.80 30.53 4.22
N VAL A 129 0.44 30.13 4.51
CA VAL A 129 1.49 29.99 3.50
C VAL A 129 1.23 28.78 2.62
N ILE A 130 0.79 27.67 3.21
CA ILE A 130 0.37 26.45 2.49
C ILE A 130 -0.82 26.77 1.59
N ASP A 131 -1.84 27.45 2.11
CA ASP A 131 -3.01 27.88 1.33
C ASP A 131 -2.61 28.82 0.20
N TRP A 132 -1.77 29.83 0.46
CA TRP A 132 -1.27 30.75 -0.56
C TRP A 132 -0.45 30.03 -1.65
N ALA A 133 0.42 29.10 -1.25
CA ALA A 133 1.21 28.30 -2.19
C ALA A 133 0.31 27.39 -3.04
N SER A 134 -0.72 26.82 -2.40
CA SER A 134 -1.71 25.98 -3.05
C SER A 134 -2.54 26.76 -4.08
N ASP A 135 -3.04 27.94 -3.72
CA ASP A 135 -3.83 28.79 -4.62
C ASP A 135 -2.98 29.32 -5.80
N LYS A 136 -1.71 29.66 -5.53
CA LYS A 136 -0.84 30.28 -6.53
C LYS A 136 -0.26 29.29 -7.55
N TRP A 137 0.06 28.07 -7.10
CA TRP A 137 0.81 27.10 -7.92
C TRP A 137 0.08 25.79 -8.15
N THR A 138 -1.00 25.54 -7.43
CA THR A 138 -1.75 24.28 -7.53
C THR A 138 -3.25 24.41 -7.54
N ASP A 139 -3.81 25.52 -8.03
CA ASP A 139 -5.27 25.70 -8.19
C ASP A 139 -6.09 25.35 -6.93
N GLY A 140 -5.48 25.52 -5.75
CA GLY A 140 -6.09 25.20 -4.45
C GLY A 140 -6.14 23.70 -4.10
N TYR A 141 -5.34 22.83 -4.75
CA TYR A 141 -5.24 21.40 -4.41
C TYR A 141 -4.46 21.16 -3.10
N SER A 142 -4.81 20.08 -2.41
CA SER A 142 -4.12 19.67 -1.17
C SER A 142 -2.68 19.21 -1.42
N MET A 143 -1.83 19.30 -0.37
CA MET A 143 -0.40 18.96 -0.45
C MET A 143 -0.09 17.58 -1.06
N PRO A 144 -0.84 16.50 -0.75
CA PRO A 144 -0.63 15.19 -1.38
C PRO A 144 -0.71 15.20 -2.92
N ASN A 145 -1.45 16.16 -3.49
CA ASN A 145 -1.70 16.28 -4.93
C ASN A 145 -0.84 17.34 -5.62
N TRP A 146 -0.01 18.10 -4.88
CA TRP A 146 0.91 19.08 -5.46
C TRP A 146 1.87 18.54 -6.53
N PRO A 147 2.41 17.30 -6.40
CA PRO A 147 3.38 16.82 -7.38
C PRO A 147 2.78 16.56 -8.78
N SER A 148 1.48 16.24 -8.90
CA SER A 148 0.81 16.09 -10.20
C SER A 148 -0.68 16.42 -10.13
N GLN A 149 -1.06 17.52 -10.75
CA GLN A 149 -2.47 17.94 -10.93
C GLN A 149 -3.14 17.20 -12.11
N ASP A 150 -2.32 16.64 -13.00
CA ASP A 150 -2.77 15.94 -14.20
C ASP A 150 -3.52 14.63 -13.86
N LEU A 151 -3.41 14.17 -12.60
CA LEU A 151 -4.11 13.01 -12.06
C LEU A 151 -5.64 13.10 -12.20
N PHE A 152 -6.21 14.30 -12.18
CA PHE A 152 -7.66 14.53 -12.33
C PHE A 152 -8.08 14.91 -13.76
N GLY A 153 -7.13 14.95 -14.70
CA GLY A 153 -7.33 15.40 -16.07
C GLY A 153 -7.83 14.31 -17.03
N THR A 154 -7.42 14.41 -18.29
CA THR A 154 -7.87 13.51 -19.36
C THR A 154 -7.44 12.05 -19.14
N GLU A 155 -6.29 11.82 -18.51
CA GLU A 155 -5.77 10.47 -18.30
C GLU A 155 -6.65 9.62 -17.37
N SER A 156 -7.19 10.21 -16.30
CA SER A 156 -8.12 9.49 -15.39
C SER A 156 -9.47 9.21 -16.05
N ILE A 157 -9.94 10.09 -16.94
CA ILE A 157 -11.14 9.82 -17.75
C ILE A 157 -10.92 8.63 -18.68
N VAL A 158 -9.77 8.57 -19.35
CA VAL A 158 -9.41 7.43 -20.22
C VAL A 158 -9.28 6.14 -19.41
N ALA A 159 -8.62 6.20 -18.24
CA ALA A 159 -8.51 5.06 -17.33
C ALA A 159 -9.88 4.57 -16.85
N LEU A 160 -10.79 5.48 -16.48
CA LEU A 160 -12.15 5.13 -16.06
C LEU A 160 -12.95 4.47 -17.19
N GLN A 161 -12.87 4.99 -18.42
CA GLN A 161 -13.55 4.40 -19.57
C GLN A 161 -13.05 2.97 -19.85
N ALA A 162 -11.74 2.75 -19.75
CA ALA A 162 -11.15 1.41 -19.88
C ALA A 162 -11.50 0.48 -18.71
N ALA A 163 -11.64 1.02 -17.50
CA ALA A 163 -11.98 0.26 -16.29
C ALA A 163 -13.48 -0.05 -16.15
N ARG A 164 -14.36 0.72 -16.80
CA ARG A 164 -15.83 0.66 -16.62
C ARG A 164 -16.43 -0.74 -16.82
N PRO A 165 -16.07 -1.53 -17.86
CA PRO A 165 -16.59 -2.89 -18.02
C PRO A 165 -16.22 -3.81 -16.84
N ILE A 166 -15.05 -3.60 -16.24
CA ILE A 166 -14.61 -4.37 -15.07
C ILE A 166 -15.39 -3.90 -13.82
N LEU A 167 -15.52 -2.58 -13.62
CA LEU A 167 -16.27 -2.00 -12.50
C LEU A 167 -17.72 -2.49 -12.45
N GLN A 168 -18.35 -2.61 -13.61
CA GLN A 168 -19.73 -3.09 -13.80
C GLN A 168 -19.88 -4.61 -13.66
N GLY A 169 -18.77 -5.35 -13.62
CA GLY A 169 -18.75 -6.81 -13.52
C GLY A 169 -18.95 -7.55 -14.85
N ASP A 170 -18.85 -6.86 -15.99
CA ASP A 170 -18.94 -7.50 -17.32
C ASP A 170 -17.69 -8.32 -17.64
N VAL A 171 -16.54 -7.88 -17.12
CA VAL A 171 -15.27 -8.59 -17.25
C VAL A 171 -14.89 -9.17 -15.88
N PRO A 172 -14.70 -10.49 -15.77
CA PRO A 172 -14.28 -11.10 -14.50
C PRO A 172 -12.83 -10.73 -14.18
N THR A 173 -12.53 -10.47 -12.91
CA THR A 173 -11.15 -10.25 -12.43
C THR A 173 -10.44 -11.53 -12.01
N THR A 174 -11.19 -12.63 -11.90
CA THR A 174 -10.70 -13.96 -11.59
C THR A 174 -11.12 -14.91 -12.70
N LEU A 175 -10.14 -15.60 -13.29
CA LEU A 175 -10.39 -16.63 -14.27
C LEU A 175 -10.75 -17.93 -13.54
N PRO A 176 -11.87 -18.58 -13.90
CA PRO A 176 -12.26 -19.84 -13.29
C PRO A 176 -11.21 -20.91 -13.56
N GLN A 177 -11.05 -21.83 -12.61
CA GLN A 177 -10.23 -23.02 -12.80
C GLN A 177 -10.90 -23.92 -13.85
N THR A 178 -10.52 -23.79 -15.11
CA THR A 178 -11.00 -24.70 -16.15
C THR A 178 -10.12 -25.95 -16.17
N VAL A 179 -10.62 -27.06 -15.63
CA VAL A 179 -10.08 -28.38 -15.96
C VAL A 179 -10.47 -28.63 -17.41
N ALA A 180 -9.51 -28.69 -18.32
CA ALA A 180 -9.79 -29.05 -19.70
C ALA A 180 -10.34 -30.49 -19.71
N THR A 181 -11.62 -30.65 -19.97
CA THR A 181 -12.31 -31.95 -20.03
C THR A 181 -11.79 -32.86 -21.17
N GLN A 182 -10.85 -32.37 -21.98
CA GLN A 182 -10.26 -33.07 -23.13
C GLN A 182 -8.82 -33.55 -22.89
N GLU A 183 -8.22 -33.34 -21.71
CA GLU A 183 -6.93 -33.94 -21.40
C GLU A 183 -7.14 -35.33 -20.79
N ASP A 184 -6.64 -36.38 -21.47
CA ASP A 184 -6.74 -37.79 -21.03
C ASP A 184 -6.03 -38.06 -19.69
N ASN A 185 -5.27 -37.09 -19.16
CA ASN A 185 -4.61 -37.16 -17.86
C ASN A 185 -4.38 -35.74 -17.28
N PRO A 186 -5.41 -35.10 -16.68
CA PRO A 186 -5.27 -33.75 -16.17
C PRO A 186 -4.26 -33.73 -15.00
N ASP A 187 -3.23 -32.90 -15.12
CA ASP A 187 -2.25 -32.71 -14.04
C ASP A 187 -2.87 -31.84 -12.93
N PHE A 188 -3.52 -32.49 -11.97
CA PHE A 188 -4.15 -31.84 -10.82
C PHE A 188 -3.15 -31.06 -9.92
N THR A 189 -1.84 -31.26 -10.09
CA THR A 189 -0.81 -30.50 -9.35
C THR A 189 -0.60 -29.08 -9.89
N ARG A 190 -1.20 -28.74 -11.04
CA ARG A 190 -1.08 -27.43 -11.72
C ARG A 190 -2.34 -26.58 -11.69
N LEU A 191 -3.29 -26.87 -10.80
CA LEU A 191 -4.50 -26.04 -10.64
C LEU A 191 -4.12 -24.62 -10.23
N ALA A 192 -4.06 -23.75 -11.23
CA ALA A 192 -3.62 -22.37 -11.10
C ALA A 192 -4.81 -21.43 -11.15
N THR A 193 -5.07 -20.71 -10.07
CA THR A 193 -6.09 -19.65 -10.08
C THR A 193 -5.54 -18.45 -10.84
N GLY A 194 -6.15 -18.11 -11.98
CA GLY A 194 -5.75 -16.96 -12.79
C GLY A 194 -6.35 -15.67 -12.22
N ARG A 195 -5.52 -14.71 -11.82
CA ARG A 195 -5.96 -13.40 -11.31
C ARG A 195 -5.59 -12.31 -12.31
N ILE A 196 -6.49 -11.35 -12.51
CA ILE A 196 -6.25 -10.21 -13.41
C ILE A 196 -6.01 -8.96 -12.58
N PHE A 197 -4.83 -8.39 -12.72
CA PHE A 197 -4.55 -7.04 -12.24
C PHE A 197 -4.74 -6.05 -13.40
N SER A 198 -5.71 -5.14 -13.25
CA SER A 198 -6.03 -4.15 -14.27
C SER A 198 -5.34 -2.83 -13.93
N VAL A 199 -4.42 -2.39 -14.79
CA VAL A 199 -3.74 -1.09 -14.65
C VAL A 199 -4.75 0.07 -14.71
N PRO A 200 -5.75 0.08 -15.62
CA PRO A 200 -6.79 1.11 -15.62
C PRO A 200 -7.57 1.20 -14.30
N LEU A 201 -7.92 0.06 -13.68
CA LEU A 201 -8.56 0.04 -12.35
C LEU A 201 -7.64 0.62 -11.28
N ALA A 202 -6.36 0.24 -11.30
CA ALA A 202 -5.40 0.76 -10.34
C ALA A 202 -5.26 2.29 -10.45
N ARG A 203 -5.16 2.82 -11.67
CA ARG A 203 -5.04 4.27 -11.89
C ARG A 203 -6.29 5.04 -11.45
N ILE A 204 -7.50 4.56 -11.76
CA ILE A 204 -8.72 5.27 -11.35
C ILE A 204 -8.95 5.20 -9.83
N PHE A 205 -8.68 4.06 -9.19
CA PHE A 205 -8.80 3.96 -7.74
C PHE A 205 -7.76 4.82 -7.00
N LEU A 206 -6.55 4.95 -7.55
CA LEU A 206 -5.56 5.88 -7.05
C LEU A 206 -6.03 7.33 -7.20
N ALA A 207 -6.58 7.70 -8.37
CA ALA A 207 -7.15 9.05 -8.59
C ALA A 207 -8.33 9.34 -7.66
N MET A 208 -9.21 8.38 -7.40
CA MET A 208 -10.29 8.51 -6.41
C MET A 208 -9.72 8.71 -4.99
N SER A 209 -8.74 7.89 -4.58
CA SER A 209 -8.08 8.04 -3.28
C SER A 209 -7.36 9.38 -3.13
N ALA A 210 -6.80 9.91 -4.22
CA ALA A 210 -6.17 11.22 -4.26
C ALA A 210 -7.20 12.37 -4.22
N LEU A 211 -8.35 12.23 -4.88
CA LEU A 211 -9.38 13.27 -4.93
C LEU A 211 -10.04 13.49 -3.56
N VAL A 212 -10.18 12.44 -2.75
CA VAL A 212 -10.84 12.51 -1.44
C VAL A 212 -10.07 13.41 -0.46
N TYR A 213 -8.76 13.65 -0.66
CA TYR A 213 -7.98 14.62 0.12
C TYR A 213 -8.49 16.06 -0.02
N GLU A 214 -9.22 16.37 -1.10
CA GLU A 214 -9.71 17.72 -1.41
C GLU A 214 -10.95 18.16 -0.62
N ARG A 215 -11.35 17.38 0.39
CA ARG A 215 -12.40 17.76 1.34
C ARG A 215 -11.89 18.88 2.25
N ARG A 216 -12.68 19.95 2.41
CA ARG A 216 -12.33 21.09 3.26
C ARG A 216 -12.58 20.80 4.74
N ASP A 217 -11.53 20.35 5.42
CA ASP A 217 -11.56 19.96 6.84
C ASP A 217 -12.06 21.08 7.79
N ALA A 218 -11.79 22.35 7.47
CA ALA A 218 -12.29 23.50 8.24
C ALA A 218 -13.84 23.59 8.27
N LEU A 219 -14.50 23.29 7.15
CA LEU A 219 -15.96 23.31 7.05
C LEU A 219 -16.60 22.10 7.75
N VAL A 220 -15.90 20.97 7.79
CA VAL A 220 -16.31 19.78 8.54
C VAL A 220 -16.30 20.06 10.04
N ASN A 221 -15.25 20.74 10.52
CA ASN A 221 -15.19 21.19 11.91
C ASN A 221 -16.33 22.17 12.24
N GLU A 222 -16.59 23.16 11.37
CA GLU A 222 -17.73 24.07 11.54
C GLU A 222 -19.08 23.31 11.60
N ALA A 223 -19.27 22.32 10.73
CA ALA A 223 -20.47 21.49 10.71
C ALA A 223 -20.63 20.70 12.02
N ALA A 224 -19.55 20.13 12.55
CA ALA A 224 -19.56 19.40 13.81
C ALA A 224 -19.84 20.31 15.02
N ASP A 225 -19.29 21.53 15.02
CA ASP A 225 -19.55 22.53 16.06
C ASP A 225 -21.02 22.98 16.06
N ILE A 226 -21.60 23.20 14.88
CA ILE A 226 -23.04 23.51 14.74
C ILE A 226 -23.88 22.34 15.24
N ALA A 227 -23.58 21.12 14.82
CA ALA A 227 -24.33 19.92 15.21
C ALA A 227 -24.30 19.71 16.73
N TYR A 228 -23.14 19.91 17.35
CA TYR A 228 -22.95 19.80 18.79
C TYR A 228 -23.64 20.92 19.57
N ALA A 229 -23.56 22.17 19.12
CA ALA A 229 -24.26 23.27 19.74
C ALA A 229 -25.78 23.04 19.72
N ALA A 230 -26.30 22.49 18.62
CA ALA A 230 -27.71 22.17 18.47
C ALA A 230 -28.15 20.99 19.36
N SER A 231 -27.35 19.92 19.47
CA SER A 231 -27.66 18.77 20.34
C SER A 231 -27.74 19.14 21.82
N LYS A 232 -26.96 20.14 22.24
CA LYS A 232 -26.96 20.64 23.63
C LYS A 232 -28.11 21.63 23.91
N LYS A 233 -28.51 22.41 22.90
CA LYS A 233 -29.47 23.53 23.07
C LYS A 233 -30.91 23.13 22.81
N TYR A 234 -31.15 22.19 21.91
CA TYR A 234 -32.48 21.82 21.45
C TYR A 234 -32.76 20.33 21.65
N ALA A 235 -33.99 19.97 21.97
CA ALA A 235 -34.41 18.56 22.01
C ALA A 235 -34.51 17.98 20.59
N LYS A 236 -34.14 16.71 20.43
CA LYS A 236 -34.23 15.99 19.15
C LYS A 236 -35.68 15.96 18.65
N GLY A 237 -35.88 16.24 17.37
CA GLY A 237 -37.20 16.30 16.73
C GLY A 237 -37.95 17.64 16.91
N THR A 238 -37.28 18.67 17.45
CA THR A 238 -37.80 20.05 17.40
C THR A 238 -37.44 20.70 16.07
N THR A 239 -38.30 21.59 15.56
CA THR A 239 -38.05 22.29 14.28
C THR A 239 -36.75 23.09 14.29
N GLN A 240 -36.38 23.66 15.45
CA GLN A 240 -35.12 24.39 15.60
C GLN A 240 -33.90 23.48 15.55
N TYR A 241 -34.00 22.27 16.13
CA TYR A 241 -32.96 21.25 16.00
C TYR A 241 -32.77 20.85 14.54
N ASP A 242 -33.86 20.56 13.83
CA ASP A 242 -33.81 20.12 12.43
C ASP A 242 -33.25 21.20 11.50
N LEU A 243 -33.51 22.47 11.79
CA LEU A 243 -32.97 23.60 11.03
C LEU A 243 -31.45 23.74 11.20
N GLU A 244 -30.93 23.66 12.43
CA GLU A 244 -29.49 23.69 12.69
C GLU A 244 -28.79 22.43 12.13
N MET A 245 -29.45 21.27 12.20
CA MET A 245 -28.97 20.05 11.55
C MET A 245 -28.86 20.20 10.03
N THR A 246 -29.85 20.83 9.39
CA THR A 246 -29.81 21.13 7.95
C THR A 246 -28.67 22.09 7.63
N ARG A 247 -28.39 23.06 8.51
CA ARG A 247 -27.25 23.97 8.37
C ARG A 247 -25.91 23.23 8.44
N ALA A 248 -25.76 22.29 9.36
CA ALA A 248 -24.58 21.43 9.44
C ALA A 248 -24.41 20.56 8.18
N GLU A 249 -25.51 20.01 7.63
CA GLU A 249 -25.49 19.25 6.37
C GLU A 249 -25.05 20.09 5.17
N ASN A 250 -25.53 21.33 5.08
CA ASN A 250 -25.12 22.24 4.01
C ASN A 250 -23.63 22.52 4.06
N LYS A 251 -23.06 22.69 5.27
CA LYS A 251 -21.62 22.86 5.48
C LYS A 251 -20.81 21.62 5.10
N LEU A 252 -21.32 20.43 5.38
CA LEU A 252 -20.71 19.18 4.92
C LEU A 252 -20.73 19.07 3.40
N SER A 253 -21.86 19.37 2.76
CA SER A 253 -21.95 19.32 1.30
C SER A 253 -21.04 20.37 0.65
N GLU A 254 -20.91 21.55 1.26
CA GLU A 254 -19.96 22.59 0.84
C GLU A 254 -18.51 22.11 0.98
N SER A 255 -18.19 21.33 2.02
CA SER A 255 -16.86 20.75 2.22
C SER A 255 -16.45 19.78 1.11
N GLU A 256 -17.43 19.13 0.46
CA GLU A 256 -17.26 18.09 -0.56
C GLU A 256 -17.46 18.59 -2.00
N GLU A 257 -17.80 19.87 -2.18
CA GLU A 257 -18.20 20.42 -3.48
C GLU A 257 -17.13 20.25 -4.56
N ARG A 258 -15.85 20.39 -4.21
CA ARG A 258 -14.74 20.17 -5.15
C ARG A 258 -14.69 18.71 -5.62
N ILE A 259 -14.84 17.77 -4.69
CA ILE A 259 -14.86 16.33 -5.00
C ILE A 259 -16.05 16.00 -5.90
N LYS A 260 -17.25 16.51 -5.57
CA LYS A 260 -18.46 16.31 -6.38
C LYS A 260 -18.30 16.87 -7.79
N ARG A 261 -17.67 18.03 -7.95
CA ARG A 261 -17.40 18.63 -9.27
C ARG A 261 -16.45 17.79 -10.11
N GLU A 262 -15.34 17.31 -9.55
CA GLU A 262 -14.40 16.45 -10.28
C GLU A 262 -15.00 15.07 -10.57
N ALA A 263 -15.71 14.45 -9.62
CA ALA A 263 -16.43 13.19 -9.84
C ALA A 263 -17.48 13.32 -10.95
N ALA A 264 -18.18 14.46 -11.03
CA ALA A 264 -19.14 14.73 -12.11
C ALA A 264 -18.48 14.80 -13.49
N LYS A 265 -17.23 15.30 -13.61
CA LYS A 265 -16.47 15.25 -14.87
C LYS A 265 -16.16 13.82 -15.31
N TRP A 266 -15.97 12.91 -14.34
CA TRP A 266 -15.83 11.48 -14.58
C TRP A 266 -17.16 10.78 -14.89
N GLY A 267 -18.29 11.48 -14.75
CA GLY A 267 -19.64 10.92 -14.89
C GLY A 267 -20.02 10.03 -13.72
N LEU A 268 -19.48 10.30 -12.52
CA LEU A 268 -19.75 9.59 -11.28
C LEU A 268 -20.42 10.51 -10.26
N ALA A 269 -21.22 9.93 -9.38
CA ALA A 269 -21.74 10.58 -8.20
C ALA A 269 -20.80 10.29 -7.00
N TYR A 270 -20.80 11.19 -6.02
CA TYR A 270 -19.95 11.11 -4.84
C TYR A 270 -20.73 11.52 -3.59
N ASP A 271 -20.55 10.73 -2.52
CA ASP A 271 -21.06 11.04 -1.18
C ASP A 271 -20.05 10.69 -0.08
N GLY A 272 -19.92 11.58 0.91
CA GLY A 272 -19.30 11.25 2.20
C GLY A 272 -20.20 10.32 3.02
N VAL A 273 -19.58 9.37 3.72
CA VAL A 273 -20.31 8.31 4.45
C VAL A 273 -20.13 8.42 5.96
N SER A 274 -18.89 8.49 6.43
CA SER A 274 -18.59 8.46 7.86
C SER A 274 -17.24 9.11 8.15
N ASP A 275 -17.18 9.94 9.19
CA ASP A 275 -15.93 10.51 9.76
C ASP A 275 -15.29 9.56 10.80
N LEU A 276 -15.68 8.28 10.79
CA LEU A 276 -15.10 7.20 11.58
C LEU A 276 -15.01 7.52 13.09
N SER A 277 -13.85 7.93 13.58
CA SER A 277 -13.61 8.20 15.01
C SER A 277 -13.14 9.62 15.32
N SER A 278 -12.92 10.46 14.29
CA SER A 278 -12.44 11.84 14.46
C SER A 278 -13.07 12.79 13.44
N VAL A 279 -13.50 13.96 13.92
CA VAL A 279 -14.03 15.01 13.04
C VAL A 279 -12.90 15.53 12.16
N ALA A 280 -13.15 15.58 10.85
CA ALA A 280 -12.22 16.07 9.85
C ALA A 280 -10.89 15.28 9.77
N GLY A 281 -10.88 14.02 10.21
CA GLY A 281 -9.73 13.12 10.15
C GLY A 281 -9.88 12.05 9.05
N PRO A 282 -9.57 10.78 9.33
CA PRO A 282 -9.86 9.68 8.42
C PRO A 282 -11.37 9.56 8.21
N PHE A 283 -11.81 9.48 6.96
CA PHE A 283 -13.23 9.35 6.65
C PHE A 283 -13.44 8.38 5.47
N ALA A 284 -14.62 7.77 5.45
CA ALA A 284 -15.07 6.90 4.38
C ALA A 284 -16.01 7.65 3.44
N SER A 285 -15.85 7.40 2.15
CA SER A 285 -16.62 8.02 1.07
C SER A 285 -16.98 6.98 0.02
N ILE A 286 -17.95 7.28 -0.83
CA ILE A 286 -18.33 6.42 -1.94
C ILE A 286 -18.35 7.19 -3.26
N PHE A 287 -17.81 6.56 -4.30
CA PHE A 287 -18.03 6.94 -5.69
C PHE A 287 -18.95 5.91 -6.33
N TYR A 288 -19.96 6.36 -7.07
CA TYR A 288 -20.93 5.44 -7.63
C TYR A 288 -21.50 5.90 -8.97
N ALA A 289 -22.04 4.95 -9.73
CA ALA A 289 -22.74 5.25 -10.97
C ALA A 289 -24.01 6.09 -10.67
N PRO A 290 -24.24 7.22 -11.36
CA PRO A 290 -25.40 8.07 -11.09
C PRO A 290 -26.71 7.29 -11.10
N ILE A 291 -27.57 7.53 -10.10
CA ILE A 291 -28.83 6.81 -9.94
C ILE A 291 -29.76 7.17 -11.12
N GLY A 292 -30.39 6.16 -11.71
CA GLY A 292 -31.25 6.34 -12.88
C GLY A 292 -30.50 6.48 -14.22
N SER A 293 -29.17 6.31 -14.22
CA SER A 293 -28.41 6.18 -15.47
C SER A 293 -28.73 4.86 -16.19
N ASP A 294 -28.56 4.84 -17.52
CA ASP A 294 -28.73 3.63 -18.34
C ASP A 294 -27.56 2.64 -18.18
N GLN A 295 -26.56 2.97 -17.34
CA GLN A 295 -25.37 2.16 -17.11
C GLN A 295 -25.59 1.16 -15.98
N ARG A 296 -24.86 0.04 -16.01
CA ARG A 296 -24.87 -0.93 -14.90
C ARG A 296 -24.34 -0.28 -13.62
N PRO A 297 -25.03 -0.45 -12.48
CA PRO A 297 -24.64 0.18 -11.22
C PRO A 297 -23.37 -0.46 -10.65
N PHE A 298 -22.53 0.35 -10.04
CA PHE A 298 -21.39 -0.08 -9.22
C PHE A 298 -21.11 0.97 -8.15
N ILE A 299 -20.43 0.54 -7.09
CA ILE A 299 -20.03 1.40 -5.96
C ILE A 299 -18.55 1.17 -5.68
N VAL A 300 -17.82 2.25 -5.37
CA VAL A 300 -16.43 2.23 -4.94
C VAL A 300 -16.34 2.91 -3.58
N LEU A 301 -16.05 2.14 -2.55
CA LEU A 301 -15.80 2.63 -1.19
C LEU A 301 -14.35 3.09 -1.09
N CYS A 302 -14.14 4.38 -0.81
CA CYS A 302 -12.83 5.00 -0.73
C CYS A 302 -12.59 5.61 0.64
N PHE A 303 -11.43 5.34 1.22
CA PHE A 303 -11.01 5.89 2.52
C PHE A 303 -9.98 7.02 2.34
N LYS A 304 -10.24 8.19 2.95
CA LYS A 304 -9.25 9.28 3.07
C LYS A 304 -8.21 8.90 4.13
N ALA A 305 -6.95 9.21 3.87
CA ALA A 305 -5.98 9.28 4.96
C ALA A 305 -6.24 10.54 5.82
N GLY A 306 -6.25 10.38 7.14
CA GLY A 306 -6.27 11.52 8.08
C GLY A 306 -4.94 12.30 8.13
N THR A 307 -3.91 11.85 7.43
CA THR A 307 -2.54 12.36 7.52
C THR A 307 -2.32 13.58 6.61
N THR A 308 -3.04 14.68 6.83
CA THR A 308 -2.59 15.99 6.34
C THR A 308 -1.42 16.48 7.21
N PRO A 309 -0.43 17.23 6.68
CA PRO A 309 0.71 17.71 7.46
C PRO A 309 0.32 18.56 8.68
N VAL A 310 -0.91 19.08 8.68
CA VAL A 310 -1.49 19.89 9.77
C VAL A 310 -2.25 19.07 10.81
N GLN A 311 -2.39 17.74 10.64
CA GLN A 311 -3.19 16.89 11.53
C GLN A 311 -2.32 15.89 12.30
N TYR A 312 -1.53 16.45 13.21
CA TYR A 312 -0.52 15.81 14.06
C TYR A 312 -0.96 14.57 14.83
N ALA A 313 -2.24 14.52 15.23
CA ALA A 313 -2.77 13.41 16.01
C ALA A 313 -2.76 12.10 15.21
N GLU A 314 -2.96 12.19 13.90
CA GLU A 314 -3.00 11.03 13.00
C GLU A 314 -1.60 10.47 12.74
N TRP A 315 -0.58 11.33 12.65
CA TRP A 315 0.83 10.92 12.57
C TRP A 315 1.27 10.10 13.79
N LEU A 316 0.79 10.48 14.98
CA LEU A 316 1.08 9.76 16.24
C LEU A 316 0.33 8.42 16.32
N VAL A 317 -0.85 8.33 15.69
CA VAL A 317 -1.58 7.07 15.55
C VAL A 317 -0.84 6.17 14.57
N ASP A 318 -0.43 6.68 13.41
CA ASP A 318 0.34 5.98 12.37
C ASP A 318 1.70 5.47 12.85
N ALA A 319 2.35 6.22 13.75
CA ALA A 319 3.63 5.86 14.34
C ALA A 319 3.51 4.89 15.53
N SER A 320 2.28 4.62 16.01
CA SER A 320 2.09 3.66 17.08
C SER A 320 2.48 2.26 16.62
N ILE A 321 2.94 1.44 17.56
CA ILE A 321 3.23 0.01 17.32
C ILE A 321 2.35 -0.87 18.20
N ASN A 322 1.34 -0.28 18.83
CA ASN A 322 0.43 -1.01 19.71
C ASN A 322 -0.52 -1.88 18.92
N LYS A 323 -0.77 -3.08 19.42
CA LYS A 323 -1.69 -4.05 18.84
C LYS A 323 -2.92 -4.18 19.74
N THR A 324 -4.06 -4.48 19.13
CA THR A 324 -5.30 -4.81 19.80
C THR A 324 -5.87 -6.11 19.24
N GLY A 325 -6.49 -6.93 20.09
CA GLY A 325 -7.02 -8.22 19.66
C GLY A 325 -8.12 -8.06 18.62
N ALA A 326 -8.00 -8.77 17.51
CA ALA A 326 -8.97 -8.74 16.40
C ALA A 326 -10.14 -9.72 16.62
N ALA A 327 -10.07 -10.56 17.65
CA ALA A 327 -10.95 -11.72 17.80
C ALA A 327 -12.46 -11.39 17.87
N VAL A 328 -12.83 -10.19 18.34
CA VAL A 328 -14.23 -9.77 18.44
C VAL A 328 -14.87 -9.61 17.04
N TRP A 329 -14.10 -9.13 16.06
CA TRP A 329 -14.61 -8.85 14.71
C TRP A 329 -14.19 -9.89 13.67
N TYR A 330 -13.18 -10.70 13.95
CA TYR A 330 -12.62 -11.68 13.00
C TYR A 330 -12.63 -13.11 13.52
N GLY A 331 -13.17 -13.34 14.72
CA GLY A 331 -13.30 -14.65 15.33
C GLY A 331 -12.11 -15.05 16.22
N PRO A 332 -12.28 -16.05 17.09
CA PRO A 332 -11.19 -16.56 17.93
C PRO A 332 -9.99 -17.01 17.09
N GLY A 333 -8.78 -16.69 17.55
CA GLY A 333 -7.54 -17.07 16.85
C GLY A 333 -7.10 -16.12 15.74
N SER A 334 -7.88 -15.08 15.41
CA SER A 334 -7.57 -14.12 14.36
C SER A 334 -6.41 -13.15 14.65
N GLY A 335 -5.62 -13.37 15.71
CA GLY A 335 -4.52 -12.49 16.06
C GLY A 335 -4.92 -11.08 16.52
N ALA A 336 -4.06 -10.11 16.18
CA ALA A 336 -4.16 -8.72 16.60
C ALA A 336 -3.91 -7.75 15.45
N ALA A 337 -4.73 -6.70 15.38
CA ALA A 337 -4.59 -5.59 14.44
C ALA A 337 -3.90 -4.40 15.11
N HIS A 338 -3.42 -3.45 14.32
CA HIS A 338 -2.88 -2.19 14.81
C HIS A 338 -3.96 -1.40 15.59
N GLU A 339 -3.66 -0.98 16.84
CA GLU A 339 -4.64 -0.38 17.77
C GLU A 339 -5.29 0.86 17.14
N GLY A 340 -4.50 1.74 16.51
CA GLY A 340 -4.97 2.98 15.90
C GLY A 340 -6.08 2.74 14.89
N PHE A 341 -5.69 2.12 13.77
CA PHE A 341 -6.55 1.81 12.62
C PHE A 341 -7.79 1.01 13.04
N TYR A 342 -7.63 0.05 13.95
CA TYR A 342 -8.74 -0.75 14.45
C TYR A 342 -9.73 0.09 15.25
N THR A 343 -9.23 0.92 16.18
CA THR A 343 -10.12 1.79 16.98
C THR A 343 -10.79 2.87 16.15
N ASP A 344 -10.17 3.30 15.05
CA ASP A 344 -10.77 4.29 14.16
C ASP A 344 -11.95 3.69 13.37
N LEU A 345 -11.81 2.45 12.88
CA LEU A 345 -12.86 1.81 12.09
C LEU A 345 -14.00 1.21 12.93
N PHE A 346 -13.67 0.46 13.98
CA PHE A 346 -14.62 -0.35 14.76
C PHE A 346 -15.04 0.28 16.09
N GLY A 347 -14.43 1.39 16.48
CA GLY A 347 -14.63 2.00 17.80
C GLY A 347 -13.90 1.27 18.92
N ARG A 348 -14.06 1.76 20.16
CA ARG A 348 -13.42 1.16 21.34
C ARG A 348 -14.37 0.18 22.03
N PRO A 349 -13.86 -0.96 22.53
CA PRO A 349 -14.63 -1.80 23.45
C PRO A 349 -15.05 -0.98 24.68
N GLY A 350 -16.36 -0.86 24.92
CA GLY A 350 -16.93 -0.11 26.05
C GLY A 350 -17.07 1.41 25.86
N ALA A 351 -16.81 1.95 24.65
CA ALA A 351 -17.22 3.31 24.30
C ALA A 351 -18.46 3.26 23.42
N ASP A 352 -19.55 3.89 23.84
CA ASP A 352 -20.89 3.85 23.20
C ASP A 352 -20.97 4.67 21.89
N GLY A 353 -19.85 4.87 21.20
CA GLY A 353 -19.62 6.10 20.44
C GLY A 353 -19.36 6.00 18.95
N SER A 354 -18.17 5.57 18.53
CA SER A 354 -17.84 5.46 17.10
C SER A 354 -18.10 4.03 16.60
N ASN A 355 -19.00 3.85 15.64
CA ASN A 355 -19.10 2.61 14.86
C ASN A 355 -19.08 2.97 13.37
N GLY A 356 -17.92 3.47 12.92
CA GLY A 356 -17.71 3.89 11.53
C GLY A 356 -18.03 2.77 10.54
N TYR A 357 -17.61 1.54 10.84
CA TYR A 357 -17.98 0.35 10.05
C TYR A 357 -19.50 0.20 9.92
N GLY A 358 -20.26 0.31 11.01
CA GLY A 358 -21.73 0.24 10.97
C GLY A 358 -22.36 1.34 10.12
N SER A 359 -21.85 2.58 10.22
CA SER A 359 -22.30 3.72 9.40
C SER A 359 -22.03 3.48 7.91
N ILE A 360 -20.88 2.88 7.57
CA ILE A 360 -20.53 2.47 6.20
C ILE A 360 -21.51 1.43 5.67
N ILE A 361 -21.73 0.34 6.40
CA ILE A 361 -22.61 -0.76 5.96
C ILE A 361 -24.05 -0.27 5.74
N ARG A 362 -24.59 0.55 6.65
CA ARG A 362 -25.94 1.10 6.50
C ARG A 362 -26.08 1.96 5.24
N THR A 363 -25.09 2.80 4.99
CA THR A 363 -25.10 3.70 3.82
C THR A 363 -24.94 2.91 2.52
N LEU A 364 -24.03 1.93 2.48
CA LEU A 364 -23.88 1.05 1.32
C LEU A 364 -25.18 0.32 0.98
N LYS A 365 -25.86 -0.25 1.97
CA LYS A 365 -27.16 -0.92 1.79
C LYS A 365 -28.21 0.04 1.26
N HIS A 366 -28.31 1.23 1.84
CA HIS A 366 -29.30 2.22 1.43
C HIS A 366 -29.08 2.70 -0.01
N VAL A 367 -27.83 3.01 -0.39
CA VAL A 367 -27.48 3.42 -1.75
C VAL A 367 -27.72 2.28 -2.75
N ALA A 368 -27.36 1.05 -2.40
CA ALA A 368 -27.62 -0.12 -3.24
C ALA A 368 -29.13 -0.35 -3.47
N GLN A 369 -29.96 -0.22 -2.43
CA GLN A 369 -31.41 -0.32 -2.53
C GLN A 369 -31.98 0.78 -3.44
N ARG A 370 -31.51 2.02 -3.29
CA ARG A 370 -31.92 3.14 -4.16
C ARG A 370 -31.52 2.93 -5.61
N MET A 371 -30.33 2.42 -5.88
CA MET A 371 -29.90 2.08 -7.23
C MET A 371 -30.81 1.02 -7.83
N LYS A 372 -31.13 -0.04 -7.09
CA LYS A 372 -32.06 -1.08 -7.56
C LYS A 372 -33.45 -0.55 -7.82
N ALA A 373 -33.99 0.30 -6.94
CA ALA A 373 -35.33 0.86 -7.09
C ALA A 373 -35.47 1.80 -8.31
N ASN A 374 -34.40 2.48 -8.72
CA ASN A 374 -34.41 3.44 -9.82
C ASN A 374 -33.77 2.91 -11.11
N MET A 375 -33.47 1.60 -11.18
CA MET A 375 -32.97 0.99 -12.41
C MET A 375 -34.09 0.92 -13.45
N ARG A 376 -33.82 1.49 -14.64
CA ARG A 376 -34.74 1.41 -15.79
C ARG A 376 -34.93 -0.02 -16.29
N THR A 377 -33.88 -0.83 -16.20
CA THR A 377 -33.92 -2.25 -16.56
C THR A 377 -33.68 -3.05 -15.28
N PRO A 378 -34.67 -3.79 -14.78
CA PRO A 378 -34.48 -4.71 -13.66
C PRO A 378 -33.34 -5.67 -14.00
N GLN A 379 -32.30 -5.68 -13.18
CA GLN A 379 -31.25 -6.68 -13.24
C GLN A 379 -31.33 -7.51 -11.97
N ASP A 380 -31.37 -8.83 -12.13
CA ASP A 380 -31.31 -9.80 -11.02
C ASP A 380 -29.90 -9.91 -10.41
N GLY A 381 -28.98 -9.01 -10.78
CA GLY A 381 -27.60 -8.97 -10.33
C GLY A 381 -27.41 -8.21 -9.03
N LYS A 382 -26.41 -8.63 -8.24
CA LYS A 382 -25.91 -7.87 -7.10
C LYS A 382 -25.03 -6.71 -7.57
N ILE A 383 -25.08 -5.60 -6.86
CA ILE A 383 -24.28 -4.41 -7.17
C ILE A 383 -22.83 -4.66 -6.72
N PRO A 384 -21.83 -4.56 -7.62
CA PRO A 384 -20.43 -4.71 -7.26
C PRO A 384 -19.96 -3.53 -6.39
N VAL A 385 -19.37 -3.84 -5.23
CA VAL A 385 -18.68 -2.90 -4.34
C VAL A 385 -17.19 -3.16 -4.39
N TRP A 386 -16.43 -2.16 -4.81
CA TRP A 386 -14.97 -2.14 -4.80
C TRP A 386 -14.48 -1.33 -3.60
N VAL A 387 -13.29 -1.63 -3.10
CA VAL A 387 -12.70 -0.89 -1.97
C VAL A 387 -11.34 -0.32 -2.38
N CYS A 388 -11.06 0.93 -2.04
CA CYS A 388 -9.75 1.51 -2.24
C CYS A 388 -9.33 2.47 -1.12
N GLY A 389 -8.03 2.73 -1.06
CA GLY A 389 -7.46 3.72 -0.15
C GLY A 389 -5.97 3.93 -0.37
N HIS A 390 -5.48 5.09 0.06
CA HIS A 390 -4.07 5.48 0.02
C HIS A 390 -3.55 5.75 1.44
N SER A 391 -2.30 5.39 1.75
CA SER A 391 -1.64 5.66 3.04
C SER A 391 -2.42 5.11 4.25
N LEU A 392 -2.72 5.91 5.27
CA LEU A 392 -3.63 5.54 6.36
C LEU A 392 -5.00 5.05 5.86
N GLY A 393 -5.55 5.69 4.82
CA GLY A 393 -6.79 5.23 4.18
C GLY A 393 -6.67 3.81 3.60
N ALA A 394 -5.48 3.42 3.14
CA ALA A 394 -5.21 2.07 2.66
C ALA A 394 -5.23 1.03 3.80
N ALA A 395 -4.78 1.39 5.01
CA ALA A 395 -4.85 0.53 6.18
C ALA A 395 -6.30 0.31 6.63
N LEU A 396 -7.09 1.38 6.66
CA LEU A 396 -8.52 1.34 6.98
C LEU A 396 -9.31 0.55 5.92
N ALA A 397 -9.01 0.76 4.64
CA ALA A 397 -9.55 -0.03 3.54
C ALA A 397 -9.24 -1.52 3.70
N SER A 398 -8.00 -1.86 4.10
CA SER A 398 -7.58 -3.24 4.33
C SER A 398 -8.34 -3.90 5.48
N LEU A 399 -8.52 -3.21 6.61
CA LEU A 399 -9.31 -3.69 7.74
C LEU A 399 -10.79 -3.83 7.38
N CYS A 400 -11.36 -2.82 6.74
CA CYS A 400 -12.76 -2.87 6.32
C CYS A 400 -12.98 -4.05 5.37
N TYR A 401 -12.10 -4.20 4.38
CA TYR A 401 -12.15 -5.31 3.43
C TYR A 401 -11.99 -6.67 4.10
N ALA A 402 -11.05 -6.82 5.05
CA ALA A 402 -10.87 -8.05 5.80
C ALA A 402 -12.16 -8.46 6.54
N ARG A 403 -12.87 -7.51 7.15
CA ARG A 403 -14.14 -7.80 7.83
C ARG A 403 -15.25 -8.14 6.83
N LEU A 404 -15.36 -7.40 5.73
CA LEU A 404 -16.35 -7.68 4.67
C LEU A 404 -16.13 -9.07 4.05
N LEU A 405 -14.87 -9.48 3.92
CA LEU A 405 -14.48 -10.79 3.42
C LEU A 405 -14.81 -11.89 4.45
N HIS A 406 -14.51 -11.68 5.72
CA HIS A 406 -14.82 -12.64 6.76
C HIS A 406 -16.34 -12.79 7.00
N SER A 407 -17.10 -11.71 6.85
CA SER A 407 -18.55 -11.68 7.10
C SER A 407 -19.33 -11.03 5.95
N GLU A 408 -19.40 -11.71 4.80
CA GLU A 408 -20.11 -11.19 3.63
C GLU A 408 -21.59 -10.87 3.89
N LYS A 409 -22.21 -11.55 4.88
CA LYS A 409 -23.58 -11.30 5.33
C LYS A 409 -23.80 -9.85 5.78
N ASP A 410 -22.75 -9.17 6.23
CA ASP A 410 -22.82 -7.76 6.62
C ASP A 410 -23.29 -6.88 5.46
N LEU A 411 -22.96 -7.21 4.20
CA LEU A 411 -23.34 -6.45 3.00
C LEU A 411 -24.80 -6.68 2.56
N GLY A 412 -25.46 -7.73 3.05
CA GLY A 412 -26.82 -8.10 2.66
C GLY A 412 -26.89 -8.77 1.27
N GLU A 413 -28.11 -8.90 0.75
CA GLU A 413 -28.37 -9.66 -0.49
C GLU A 413 -28.12 -8.85 -1.76
N ASP A 414 -28.19 -7.52 -1.67
CA ASP A 414 -28.15 -6.63 -2.82
C ASP A 414 -26.74 -6.30 -3.32
N ILE A 415 -25.72 -6.58 -2.51
CA ILE A 415 -24.34 -6.15 -2.72
C ILE A 415 -23.43 -7.36 -2.87
N HIS A 416 -22.47 -7.25 -3.78
CA HIS A 416 -21.40 -8.21 -3.96
C HIS A 416 -20.04 -7.54 -3.82
N LEU A 417 -19.22 -8.04 -2.89
CA LEU A 417 -17.85 -7.57 -2.70
C LEU A 417 -16.98 -7.95 -3.90
N ARG A 418 -16.24 -6.98 -4.44
CA ARG A 418 -15.22 -7.14 -5.49
C ARG A 418 -13.85 -6.85 -4.91
N ASP A 419 -12.83 -6.71 -5.76
CA ASP A 419 -11.45 -6.56 -5.32
C ASP A 419 -11.20 -5.25 -4.55
N CYS A 420 -10.16 -5.28 -3.73
CA CYS A 420 -9.66 -4.12 -3.00
C CYS A 420 -8.31 -3.69 -3.55
N TYR A 421 -8.11 -2.38 -3.76
CA TYR A 421 -6.85 -1.81 -4.24
C TYR A 421 -6.31 -0.81 -3.23
N THR A 422 -5.15 -1.10 -2.68
CA THR A 422 -4.54 -0.31 -1.62
C THR A 422 -3.18 0.21 -2.07
N TYR A 423 -2.88 1.48 -1.78
CA TYR A 423 -1.66 2.18 -2.21
C TYR A 423 -0.90 2.70 -0.99
N GLY A 424 0.41 2.47 -0.92
CA GLY A 424 1.19 3.01 0.19
C GLY A 424 0.78 2.47 1.56
N THR A 425 0.24 1.24 1.61
CA THR A 425 -0.36 0.65 2.81
C THR A 425 0.69 0.36 3.89
N PRO A 426 0.54 0.86 5.13
CA PRO A 426 1.37 0.44 6.26
C PRO A 426 1.00 -0.99 6.70
N ARG A 427 1.79 -1.58 7.60
CA ARG A 427 1.46 -2.90 8.17
C ARG A 427 0.27 -2.81 9.10
N VAL A 428 -0.71 -3.70 8.91
CA VAL A 428 -2.07 -3.55 9.47
C VAL A 428 -2.30 -4.42 10.71
N GLY A 429 -1.59 -5.55 10.84
CA GLY A 429 -1.75 -6.47 11.97
C GLY A 429 -0.58 -7.42 12.12
N ASN A 430 -0.71 -8.39 13.02
CA ASN A 430 0.31 -9.41 13.26
C ASN A 430 0.24 -10.56 12.23
N GLY A 431 1.19 -11.49 12.30
CA GLY A 431 1.23 -12.67 11.44
C GLY A 431 -0.04 -13.51 11.52
N ASP A 432 -0.58 -13.73 12.72
CA ASP A 432 -1.82 -14.51 12.90
C ASP A 432 -3.02 -13.84 12.21
N PHE A 433 -3.13 -12.51 12.28
CA PHE A 433 -4.17 -11.76 11.58
C PHE A 433 -4.00 -11.84 10.07
N ALA A 434 -2.76 -11.78 9.57
CA ALA A 434 -2.47 -11.98 8.15
C ALA A 434 -2.86 -13.40 7.68
N SER A 435 -2.55 -14.42 8.49
CA SER A 435 -2.96 -15.81 8.19
C SER A 435 -4.48 -15.97 8.19
N ALA A 436 -5.21 -15.38 9.14
CA ALA A 436 -6.67 -15.44 9.18
C ALA A 436 -7.32 -14.69 7.98
N PHE A 437 -6.70 -13.60 7.54
CA PHE A 437 -7.11 -12.89 6.33
C PHE A 437 -6.84 -13.71 5.06
N GLU A 438 -5.67 -14.33 4.96
CA GLU A 438 -5.30 -15.21 3.85
C GLU A 438 -6.22 -16.43 3.77
N GLU A 439 -6.55 -17.06 4.90
CA GLU A 439 -7.55 -18.12 4.98
C GLU A 439 -8.90 -17.66 4.42
N SER A 440 -9.34 -16.45 4.80
CA SER A 440 -10.57 -15.87 4.27
C SER A 440 -10.47 -15.63 2.76
N LEU A 441 -9.32 -15.21 2.23
CA LEU A 441 -9.14 -14.99 0.79
C LEU A 441 -9.20 -16.29 -0.05
N VAL A 442 -8.78 -17.41 0.53
CA VAL A 442 -8.74 -18.73 -0.17
C VAL A 442 -9.90 -19.64 0.19
N SER A 443 -10.88 -19.17 0.97
CA SER A 443 -12.05 -19.94 1.38
C SER A 443 -13.33 -19.32 0.83
N PRO A 444 -14.02 -19.94 -0.15
CA PRO A 444 -13.64 -21.18 -0.86
C PRO A 444 -12.45 -20.97 -1.83
N ILE A 445 -11.85 -22.06 -2.33
CA ILE A 445 -10.60 -22.02 -3.14
C ILE A 445 -10.73 -21.14 -4.39
N ASP A 446 -11.92 -21.11 -4.98
CA ASP A 446 -12.27 -20.36 -6.18
C ASP A 446 -12.79 -18.95 -5.89
N ARG A 447 -12.66 -18.46 -4.65
CA ARG A 447 -13.18 -17.15 -4.25
C ARG A 447 -12.68 -16.06 -5.19
N GLY A 448 -13.62 -15.40 -5.86
CA GLY A 448 -13.36 -14.48 -6.96
C GLY A 448 -12.92 -13.07 -6.57
N VAL A 449 -12.40 -12.88 -5.35
CA VAL A 449 -12.05 -11.55 -4.80
C VAL A 449 -10.61 -11.53 -4.29
N ILE A 450 -9.94 -10.38 -4.40
CA ILE A 450 -8.55 -10.22 -3.97
C ILE A 450 -8.28 -8.81 -3.45
N LEU A 451 -7.37 -8.69 -2.48
CA LEU A 451 -6.82 -7.40 -2.05
C LEU A 451 -5.45 -7.21 -2.69
N TRP A 452 -5.37 -6.33 -3.68
CA TRP A 452 -4.12 -5.90 -4.29
C TRP A 452 -3.47 -4.80 -3.48
N ARG A 453 -2.23 -5.04 -3.06
CA ARG A 453 -1.39 -4.04 -2.41
C ARG A 453 -0.37 -3.49 -3.38
N VAL A 454 -0.60 -2.29 -3.87
CA VAL A 454 0.31 -1.59 -4.78
C VAL A 454 1.33 -0.84 -3.95
N ILE A 455 2.60 -1.13 -4.18
CA ILE A 455 3.74 -0.55 -3.42
C ILE A 455 4.63 0.18 -4.40
N ASN A 456 4.97 1.43 -4.10
CA ASN A 456 5.99 2.13 -4.85
C ASN A 456 7.38 1.84 -4.25
N HIS A 457 8.34 1.44 -5.08
CA HIS A 457 9.67 0.92 -4.73
C HIS A 457 10.24 1.30 -3.34
N LEU A 458 10.50 2.60 -3.10
CA LEU A 458 11.11 3.11 -1.86
C LEU A 458 10.11 3.72 -0.87
N ASP A 459 8.80 3.55 -1.06
CA ASP A 459 7.79 4.11 -0.16
C ASP A 459 8.05 3.68 1.30
N VAL A 460 8.33 4.67 2.15
CA VAL A 460 8.65 4.46 3.56
C VAL A 460 7.43 3.99 4.37
N VAL A 461 6.22 4.37 3.96
CA VAL A 461 4.99 4.04 4.71
C VAL A 461 4.70 2.54 4.65
N CYS A 462 4.98 1.89 3.52
CA CYS A 462 4.93 0.44 3.39
C CYS A 462 5.96 -0.33 4.23
N ARG A 463 6.85 0.37 4.94
CA ARG A 463 7.88 -0.24 5.79
C ARG A 463 7.59 -0.05 7.28
N VAL A 464 6.52 0.66 7.64
CA VAL A 464 6.12 0.92 9.02
C VAL A 464 4.75 0.33 9.35
N PRO A 465 4.51 -0.12 10.59
CA PRO A 465 5.51 -0.51 11.59
C PRO A 465 6.53 -1.53 11.06
N PRO A 466 7.75 -1.63 11.64
CA PRO A 466 8.71 -2.65 11.23
C PRO A 466 8.12 -4.04 11.47
N GLY A 467 8.32 -4.96 10.51
CA GLY A 467 7.68 -6.26 10.57
C GLY A 467 8.42 -7.32 9.76
N LEU A 468 8.52 -8.52 10.33
CA LEU A 468 9.07 -9.73 9.70
C LEU A 468 7.99 -10.78 9.43
N ALA A 469 6.76 -10.58 9.91
CA ALA A 469 5.67 -11.54 9.76
C ALA A 469 5.05 -11.55 8.35
N ASP A 470 5.57 -10.73 7.43
CA ASP A 470 5.28 -10.82 6.00
C ASP A 470 5.72 -12.18 5.40
N ASP A 471 6.78 -12.80 5.94
CA ASP A 471 7.20 -14.16 5.56
C ASP A 471 6.43 -15.18 6.38
N GLU A 472 5.59 -15.97 5.71
CA GLU A 472 4.76 -17.02 6.33
C GLU A 472 5.60 -18.01 7.15
N ASN A 473 6.80 -18.37 6.67
CA ASN A 473 7.70 -19.30 7.36
C ASN A 473 8.22 -18.73 8.69
N LEU A 474 8.23 -17.40 8.84
CA LEU A 474 8.67 -16.73 10.06
C LEU A 474 7.51 -16.50 11.03
N ARG A 475 6.24 -16.53 10.59
CA ARG A 475 5.08 -16.21 11.44
C ARG A 475 5.02 -17.08 12.69
N GLY A 476 5.20 -18.40 12.56
CA GLY A 476 5.19 -19.34 13.69
C GLY A 476 6.35 -19.17 14.67
N ASN A 477 7.44 -18.53 14.25
CA ASN A 477 8.64 -18.30 15.08
C ASN A 477 8.64 -16.93 15.77
N LEU A 478 7.75 -16.02 15.38
CA LEU A 478 7.68 -14.67 15.93
C LEU A 478 6.76 -14.64 17.15
N SER A 479 7.25 -14.11 18.26
CA SER A 479 6.41 -13.87 19.44
C SER A 479 5.24 -12.93 19.11
N ALA A 480 4.04 -13.24 19.62
CA ALA A 480 2.87 -12.36 19.50
C ALA A 480 3.14 -10.95 20.03
N LEU A 481 3.97 -10.86 21.08
CA LEU A 481 4.36 -9.63 21.75
C LEU A 481 5.50 -8.88 21.04
N SER A 482 6.15 -9.50 20.06
CA SER A 482 7.27 -8.87 19.35
C SER A 482 6.81 -7.63 18.58
N SER A 483 7.58 -6.55 18.67
CA SER A 483 7.39 -5.36 17.85
C SER A 483 7.58 -5.65 16.35
N LEU A 484 8.32 -6.71 16.01
CA LEU A 484 8.56 -7.18 14.64
C LEU A 484 7.46 -8.12 14.12
N ASN A 485 6.51 -8.52 14.96
CA ASN A 485 5.37 -9.33 14.53
C ASN A 485 4.26 -8.44 13.95
N TYR A 486 4.60 -7.75 12.86
CA TYR A 486 3.69 -7.04 11.99
C TYR A 486 3.80 -7.60 10.58
N ALA A 487 2.67 -7.70 9.89
CA ALA A 487 2.50 -8.21 8.56
C ALA A 487 1.56 -7.31 7.75
N HIS A 488 1.76 -7.32 6.45
CA HIS A 488 0.81 -6.79 5.48
C HIS A 488 -0.28 -7.81 5.16
N LEU A 489 -1.37 -7.31 4.61
CA LEU A 489 -2.46 -8.14 4.09
C LEU A 489 -2.40 -8.17 2.56
N GLY A 490 -2.66 -9.33 1.99
CA GLY A 490 -2.84 -9.54 0.56
C GLY A 490 -1.56 -9.50 -0.30
N PRO A 491 -1.64 -10.00 -1.53
CA PRO A 491 -0.53 -10.00 -2.47
C PRO A 491 -0.11 -8.59 -2.87
N SER A 492 1.18 -8.42 -3.10
CA SER A 492 1.74 -7.12 -3.47
C SER A 492 2.21 -7.02 -4.91
N ILE A 493 2.03 -5.84 -5.48
CA ILE A 493 2.59 -5.43 -6.77
C ILE A 493 3.51 -4.26 -6.48
N THR A 494 4.80 -4.52 -6.55
CA THR A 494 5.84 -3.52 -6.33
C THR A 494 6.15 -2.83 -7.65
N LEU A 495 5.77 -1.57 -7.76
CA LEU A 495 6.08 -0.69 -8.87
C LEU A 495 7.55 -0.28 -8.81
N ARG A 496 8.22 -0.30 -9.96
CA ARG A 496 9.61 0.12 -10.11
C ARG A 496 9.68 1.24 -11.15
N PRO A 497 10.56 2.23 -10.96
CA PRO A 497 10.75 3.26 -11.97
C PRO A 497 11.30 2.63 -13.25
N ALA A 498 11.05 3.29 -14.38
CA ALA A 498 11.58 2.86 -15.68
C ALA A 498 13.09 3.13 -15.86
N SER A 499 13.70 3.86 -14.91
CA SER A 499 15.13 4.19 -14.90
C SER A 499 15.97 3.14 -14.17
N LEU A 500 17.25 3.06 -14.55
CA LEU A 500 18.26 2.12 -14.03
C LEU A 500 18.26 1.98 -12.49
N PRO A 501 18.48 0.76 -11.94
CA PRO A 501 18.86 -0.50 -12.61
C PRO A 501 17.66 -1.41 -12.98
N PHE A 502 16.44 -0.89 -13.11
CA PHE A 502 15.24 -1.72 -13.28
C PHE A 502 14.90 -1.99 -14.74
N SER A 503 14.59 -3.26 -15.05
CA SER A 503 14.16 -3.70 -16.38
C SER A 503 12.63 -3.86 -16.46
N SER A 504 12.11 -3.80 -17.69
CA SER A 504 10.74 -4.21 -18.05
C SER A 504 10.39 -5.57 -17.42
N PRO A 505 9.17 -5.75 -16.86
CA PRO A 505 7.96 -4.94 -17.07
C PRO A 505 7.75 -3.79 -16.06
N TYR A 506 8.80 -3.32 -15.36
CA TYR A 506 8.76 -2.21 -14.38
C TYR A 506 7.81 -2.43 -13.19
N TYR A 507 7.43 -3.68 -12.95
CA TYR A 507 6.80 -4.12 -11.70
C TYR A 507 7.40 -5.45 -11.28
N ALA A 508 7.27 -5.77 -9.99
CA ALA A 508 7.57 -7.07 -9.44
C ALA A 508 6.36 -7.54 -8.62
N LEU A 509 5.95 -8.78 -8.81
CA LEU A 509 4.99 -9.43 -7.94
C LEU A 509 5.74 -9.79 -6.64
N GLY A 510 5.24 -9.32 -5.51
CA GLY A 510 5.72 -9.77 -4.21
C GLY A 510 5.23 -11.19 -3.92
N ARG A 511 5.81 -11.84 -2.89
CA ARG A 511 5.37 -13.17 -2.48
C ARG A 511 3.87 -13.12 -2.19
N LEU A 512 3.09 -13.95 -2.89
CA LEU A 512 1.63 -13.94 -2.85
C LEU A 512 1.04 -14.62 -1.59
N GLY A 513 1.82 -14.90 -0.54
CA GLY A 513 1.36 -15.64 0.65
C GLY A 513 0.69 -16.98 0.27
N ALA A 514 -0.41 -17.31 0.95
CA ALA A 514 -1.23 -18.53 0.79
C ALA A 514 -1.73 -18.87 -0.63
N PHE A 515 -1.51 -18.01 -1.63
CA PHE A 515 -1.84 -18.29 -3.03
C PHE A 515 -0.89 -19.30 -3.69
N HIS A 516 0.19 -19.72 -3.01
CA HIS A 516 1.21 -20.68 -3.47
C HIS A 516 1.76 -20.39 -4.88
N GLU A 517 2.75 -21.18 -5.31
CA GLU A 517 3.40 -21.07 -6.63
C GLU A 517 2.42 -21.28 -7.82
N ALA A 518 1.18 -21.67 -7.53
CA ALA A 518 0.14 -21.96 -8.51
C ALA A 518 -0.66 -20.72 -8.96
N THR A 519 -0.65 -19.57 -8.28
CA THR A 519 -1.47 -18.42 -8.71
C THR A 519 -0.78 -17.62 -9.81
N GLN A 520 -1.42 -17.55 -11.00
CA GLN A 520 -0.91 -16.76 -12.13
C GLN A 520 -1.56 -15.38 -12.15
N VAL A 521 -0.76 -14.31 -12.12
CA VAL A 521 -1.24 -12.93 -12.21
C VAL A 521 -1.02 -12.39 -13.63
N ASN A 522 -2.11 -12.06 -14.31
CA ASN A 522 -2.11 -11.41 -15.61
C ASN A 522 -2.30 -9.89 -15.44
N VAL A 523 -1.29 -9.11 -15.83
CA VAL A 523 -1.33 -7.65 -15.78
C VAL A 523 -1.84 -7.11 -17.12
N THR A 524 -3.00 -6.45 -17.09
CA THR A 524 -3.72 -6.01 -18.29
C THR A 524 -3.88 -4.49 -18.31
N GLY A 525 -3.98 -3.92 -19.53
CA GLY A 525 -4.17 -2.48 -19.73
C GLY A 525 -2.93 -1.61 -19.49
N GLY A 526 -1.75 -2.22 -19.32
CA GLY A 526 -0.46 -1.54 -19.40
C GLY A 526 0.01 -1.28 -20.84
N ARG A 527 1.18 -0.67 -21.01
CA ARG A 527 1.81 -0.41 -22.31
C ARG A 527 2.07 -1.72 -23.07
N SER A 528 1.99 -1.64 -24.40
CA SER A 528 2.28 -2.77 -25.31
C SER A 528 3.76 -2.92 -25.63
N SER A 529 4.57 -1.88 -25.42
CA SER A 529 6.01 -1.86 -25.72
C SER A 529 6.81 -1.17 -24.62
N GLU A 530 8.10 -1.50 -24.55
CA GLU A 530 9.06 -0.88 -23.64
C GLU A 530 9.34 0.58 -24.00
N LEU A 531 9.74 1.36 -23.01
CA LEU A 531 10.26 2.72 -23.19
C LEU A 531 11.74 2.64 -23.58
N GLN A 532 12.19 3.48 -24.52
CA GLN A 532 13.63 3.68 -24.72
C GLN A 532 14.24 4.30 -23.46
N GLU A 533 15.47 3.93 -23.10
CA GLU A 533 16.15 4.40 -21.86
C GLU A 533 16.18 5.93 -21.77
N ASP A 534 16.47 6.62 -22.87
CA ASP A 534 16.49 8.09 -22.92
C ASP A 534 15.12 8.71 -22.66
N GLN A 535 14.05 8.06 -23.12
CA GLN A 535 12.67 8.48 -22.88
C GLN A 535 12.26 8.20 -21.44
N ALA A 536 12.61 7.05 -20.88
CA ALA A 536 12.35 6.69 -19.49
C ALA A 536 13.05 7.66 -18.52
N LEU A 537 14.30 8.03 -18.81
CA LEU A 537 15.05 9.03 -18.02
C LEU A 537 14.43 10.43 -18.16
N HIS A 538 14.04 10.83 -19.37
CA HIS A 538 13.36 12.12 -19.58
C HIS A 538 12.00 12.19 -18.88
N GLU A 539 11.18 11.15 -18.95
CA GLU A 539 9.90 11.07 -18.22
C GLU A 539 10.13 11.07 -16.70
N TYR A 540 11.15 10.37 -16.21
CA TYR A 540 11.52 10.36 -14.79
C TYR A 540 11.94 11.76 -14.28
N ILE A 541 12.77 12.47 -15.05
CA ILE A 541 13.21 13.84 -14.71
C ILE A 541 12.05 14.84 -14.86
N ASN A 542 11.27 14.77 -15.94
CA ASN A 542 10.14 15.67 -16.17
C ASN A 542 9.01 15.49 -15.14
N ALA A 543 8.78 14.28 -14.63
CA ALA A 543 7.79 14.04 -13.58
C ALA A 543 8.17 14.72 -12.25
N ARG A 544 9.47 14.90 -12.00
CA ARG A 544 9.98 15.72 -10.89
C ARG A 544 9.84 17.24 -11.17
N GLY A 545 9.57 17.65 -12.41
CA GLY A 545 8.79 18.87 -12.71
C GLY A 545 9.57 20.14 -13.14
N ARG A 546 8.84 21.02 -13.87
CA ARG A 546 9.27 22.33 -14.43
C ARG A 546 8.72 23.57 -13.69
N ASN A 547 7.71 23.42 -12.83
CA ASN A 547 7.13 24.49 -11.99
C ASN A 547 7.93 24.67 -10.69
N LEU A 548 8.02 25.89 -10.14
CA LEU A 548 8.81 26.16 -8.93
C LEU A 548 8.42 25.24 -7.75
N LEU A 549 7.12 25.02 -7.51
CA LEU A 549 6.66 24.13 -6.44
C LEU A 549 7.02 22.66 -6.71
N ARG A 550 6.78 22.16 -7.94
CA ARG A 550 7.17 20.79 -8.32
C ARG A 550 8.70 20.61 -8.23
N TRP A 551 9.46 21.62 -8.65
CA TRP A 551 10.92 21.69 -8.52
C TRP A 551 11.35 21.64 -7.04
N THR A 552 10.73 22.41 -6.14
CA THR A 552 11.04 22.33 -4.70
C THR A 552 10.73 20.95 -4.11
N MET A 553 9.69 20.28 -4.62
CA MET A 553 9.33 18.92 -4.20
C MET A 553 10.34 17.87 -4.67
N THR A 554 11.21 18.18 -5.64
CA THR A 554 12.28 17.25 -6.07
C THR A 554 13.37 17.05 -5.03
N PHE A 555 13.52 17.99 -4.11
CA PHE A 555 14.45 17.87 -2.98
C PHE A 555 13.92 16.96 -1.88
N ILE A 556 12.65 16.53 -1.96
CA ILE A 556 12.12 15.53 -1.05
C ILE A 556 12.86 14.21 -1.30
N PRO A 557 13.42 13.58 -0.26
CA PRO A 557 14.06 12.28 -0.37
C PRO A 557 13.14 11.26 -1.04
N SER A 558 13.69 10.46 -1.97
CA SER A 558 12.94 9.47 -2.74
C SER A 558 12.01 8.58 -1.90
N PRO A 559 12.35 8.14 -0.66
CA PRO A 559 11.43 7.35 0.16
C PRO A 559 10.12 8.05 0.54
N LEU A 560 10.16 9.37 0.73
CA LEU A 560 8.98 10.19 1.03
C LEU A 560 8.27 10.59 -0.26
N TYR A 561 9.02 10.93 -1.32
CA TYR A 561 8.43 11.31 -2.60
C TYR A 561 7.63 10.16 -3.22
N ASN A 562 8.12 8.93 -3.09
CA ASN A 562 7.45 7.73 -3.60
C ASN A 562 6.13 7.42 -2.89
N HIS A 563 5.84 8.05 -1.76
CA HIS A 563 4.56 7.93 -1.08
C HIS A 563 3.47 8.80 -1.71
N PHE A 564 3.78 9.80 -2.55
CA PHE A 564 2.74 10.64 -3.14
C PHE A 564 1.95 9.90 -4.23
N PRO A 565 0.62 10.10 -4.33
CA PRO A 565 -0.21 9.50 -5.38
C PRO A 565 0.32 9.76 -6.80
N ALA A 566 0.87 10.94 -7.05
CA ALA A 566 1.49 11.28 -8.33
C ALA A 566 2.63 10.33 -8.74
N SER A 567 3.47 9.92 -7.79
CA SER A 567 4.59 9.00 -8.05
C SER A 567 4.06 7.58 -8.36
N TYR A 568 2.98 7.17 -7.69
CA TYR A 568 2.29 5.93 -8.01
C TYR A 568 1.70 5.95 -9.42
N ASP A 569 1.00 7.02 -9.81
CA ASP A 569 0.38 7.10 -11.14
C ASP A 569 1.42 7.09 -12.26
N GLN A 570 2.54 7.79 -12.08
CA GLN A 570 3.66 7.76 -13.00
C GLN A 570 4.24 6.35 -13.17
N HIS A 571 4.41 5.59 -12.09
CA HIS A 571 4.92 4.22 -12.23
C HIS A 571 3.88 3.26 -12.79
N LEU A 572 2.59 3.46 -12.48
CA LEU A 572 1.49 2.68 -13.08
C LEU A 572 1.38 2.90 -14.59
N SER A 573 1.57 4.13 -15.07
CA SER A 573 1.52 4.45 -16.51
C SER A 573 2.67 3.80 -17.30
N ASN A 574 3.78 3.48 -16.63
CA ASN A 574 4.95 2.84 -17.21
C ASN A 574 4.90 1.31 -17.24
N ILE A 575 3.92 0.68 -16.56
CA ILE A 575 3.78 -0.78 -16.55
C ILE A 575 3.60 -1.34 -17.96
N VAL A 576 4.36 -2.38 -18.30
CA VAL A 576 4.18 -3.16 -19.53
C VAL A 576 3.25 -4.35 -19.25
N SER A 577 2.25 -4.56 -20.11
CA SER A 577 1.29 -5.66 -19.96
C SER A 577 1.96 -7.05 -20.06
N SER A 578 1.50 -8.02 -19.27
CA SER A 578 2.09 -9.38 -19.25
C SER A 578 1.88 -10.14 -20.56
N THR A 579 0.87 -9.78 -21.35
CA THR A 579 0.58 -10.38 -22.66
C THR A 579 1.57 -9.94 -23.74
N ALA A 580 2.15 -8.73 -23.63
CA ALA A 580 3.16 -8.23 -24.57
C ALA A 580 4.46 -9.07 -24.52
N THR A 581 4.77 -9.65 -23.36
CA THR A 581 5.95 -10.51 -23.14
C THR A 581 5.84 -11.87 -23.84
N ARG A 582 4.65 -12.27 -24.35
CA ARG A 582 4.48 -13.55 -25.06
C ARG A 582 5.03 -13.57 -26.49
N SER A 583 5.50 -12.45 -27.05
CA SER A 583 6.16 -12.45 -28.37
C SER A 583 7.67 -12.74 -28.33
N ARG A 584 8.27 -12.92 -27.14
CA ARG A 584 9.71 -13.21 -26.98
C ARG A 584 10.04 -14.20 -25.85
N ILE A 585 9.26 -15.26 -25.67
CA ILE A 585 9.65 -16.35 -24.76
C ILE A 585 9.69 -17.67 -25.53
N GLY A 586 10.79 -17.87 -26.24
CA GLY A 586 11.50 -19.14 -26.10
C GLY A 586 12.07 -19.20 -24.69
N SER A 587 11.72 -20.25 -23.94
CA SER A 587 12.35 -20.70 -22.69
C SER A 587 12.93 -19.63 -21.73
N THR A 588 12.09 -19.14 -20.82
CA THR A 588 12.34 -18.82 -19.40
C THR A 588 13.65 -18.10 -18.97
N PRO A 589 13.58 -16.82 -18.52
CA PRO A 589 14.71 -16.09 -17.89
C PRO A 589 15.15 -16.63 -16.52
N ALA A 590 14.31 -17.43 -15.84
CA ALA A 590 14.66 -18.03 -14.55
C ALA A 590 15.71 -19.15 -14.68
N ARG A 591 15.81 -19.80 -15.86
CA ARG A 591 16.87 -20.78 -16.13
C ARG A 591 18.20 -20.10 -16.42
N ASP A 592 18.19 -18.92 -17.03
CA ASP A 592 19.42 -18.18 -17.32
C ASP A 592 19.99 -17.46 -16.11
N TYR A 593 19.17 -17.03 -15.13
CA TYR A 593 19.72 -16.47 -13.88
C TYR A 593 20.38 -17.55 -13.00
N ILE A 594 19.79 -18.75 -12.94
CA ILE A 594 20.39 -19.90 -12.23
C ILE A 594 21.62 -20.43 -12.98
N ARG A 595 21.60 -20.45 -14.32
CA ARG A 595 22.76 -20.84 -15.14
C ARG A 595 23.87 -19.81 -15.01
N THR A 596 23.59 -18.52 -15.06
CA THR A 596 24.59 -17.45 -14.90
C THR A 596 25.15 -17.40 -13.48
N ALA A 597 24.34 -17.62 -12.45
CA ALA A 597 24.81 -17.74 -11.07
C ALA A 597 25.65 -19.01 -10.85
N ALA A 598 25.26 -20.14 -11.44
CA ALA A 598 26.04 -21.38 -11.39
C ALA A 598 27.36 -21.25 -12.16
N THR A 599 27.37 -20.60 -13.33
CA THR A 599 28.59 -20.34 -14.11
C THR A 599 29.49 -19.31 -13.42
N PHE A 600 28.93 -18.30 -12.77
CA PHE A 600 29.70 -17.33 -11.97
C PHE A 600 30.35 -17.98 -10.75
N VAL A 601 29.60 -18.82 -10.02
CA VAL A 601 30.14 -19.56 -8.87
C VAL A 601 31.18 -20.60 -9.33
N HIS A 602 30.95 -21.30 -10.46
CA HIS A 602 31.91 -22.26 -11.01
C HIS A 602 33.21 -21.55 -11.45
N ASN A 603 33.12 -20.43 -12.15
CA ASN A 603 34.30 -19.65 -12.57
C ASN A 603 35.07 -19.07 -11.38
N GLN A 604 34.38 -18.60 -10.32
CA GLN A 604 35.04 -18.14 -9.08
C GLN A 604 35.74 -19.30 -8.35
N VAL A 605 35.16 -20.49 -8.35
CA VAL A 605 35.77 -21.69 -7.75
C VAL A 605 36.96 -22.19 -8.57
N ASP A 606 36.90 -22.16 -9.90
CA ASP A 606 38.01 -22.55 -10.77
C ASP A 606 39.17 -21.55 -10.72
N GLU A 607 38.88 -20.24 -10.69
CA GLU A 607 39.91 -19.22 -10.46
C GLU A 607 40.55 -19.31 -9.07
N ALA A 608 39.78 -19.70 -8.04
CA ALA A 608 40.33 -19.96 -6.72
C ALA A 608 41.19 -21.23 -6.71
N ARG A 609 40.79 -22.26 -7.48
CA ARG A 609 41.51 -23.53 -7.59
C ARG A 609 42.84 -23.37 -8.34
N GLU A 610 42.88 -22.61 -9.42
CA GLU A 610 44.13 -22.29 -10.12
C GLU A 610 45.06 -21.42 -9.27
N ARG A 611 44.54 -20.43 -8.54
CA ARG A 611 45.35 -19.64 -7.58
C ARG A 611 45.98 -20.50 -6.47
N VAL A 612 45.24 -21.48 -5.95
CA VAL A 612 45.78 -22.42 -4.97
C VAL A 612 46.81 -23.35 -5.60
N LYS A 613 46.60 -23.79 -6.85
CA LYS A 613 47.55 -24.64 -7.58
C LYS A 613 48.87 -23.91 -7.86
N ASP A 614 48.82 -22.65 -8.29
CA ASP A 614 50.00 -21.80 -8.49
C ASP A 614 50.75 -21.55 -7.18
N GLN A 615 50.04 -21.37 -6.06
CA GLN A 615 50.65 -21.25 -4.74
C GLN A 615 51.33 -22.56 -4.30
N VAL A 616 50.70 -23.70 -4.58
CA VAL A 616 51.28 -25.03 -4.27
C VAL A 616 52.48 -25.33 -5.16
N GLU A 617 52.45 -25.00 -6.45
CA GLU A 617 53.61 -25.16 -7.34
C GLU A 617 54.78 -24.27 -6.95
N ASN A 618 54.53 -22.99 -6.62
CA ASN A 618 55.55 -22.09 -6.10
C ASN A 618 56.13 -22.59 -4.76
N ALA A 619 55.28 -23.06 -3.85
CA ALA A 619 55.75 -23.65 -2.59
C ALA A 619 56.59 -24.91 -2.83
N THR A 620 56.19 -25.75 -3.79
CA THR A 620 56.93 -26.98 -4.15
C THR A 620 58.28 -26.66 -4.78
N GLN A 621 58.37 -25.65 -5.64
CA GLN A 621 59.63 -25.18 -6.20
C GLN A 621 60.55 -24.60 -5.14
N GLN A 622 60.03 -23.82 -4.18
CA GLN A 622 60.81 -23.32 -3.05
C GLN A 622 61.34 -24.46 -2.17
N VAL A 623 60.51 -25.47 -1.88
CA VAL A 623 60.95 -26.66 -1.13
C VAL A 623 62.03 -27.43 -1.87
N GLN A 624 61.93 -27.59 -3.19
CA GLN A 624 62.97 -28.25 -4.00
C GLN A 624 64.28 -27.45 -4.04
N GLN A 625 64.21 -26.12 -4.11
CA GLN A 625 65.41 -25.26 -4.03
C GLN A 625 66.09 -25.37 -2.67
N VAL A 626 65.32 -25.35 -1.58
CA VAL A 626 65.85 -25.53 -0.22
C VAL A 626 66.45 -26.93 -0.06
N ALA A 627 65.78 -27.98 -0.54
CA ALA A 627 66.30 -29.35 -0.49
C ALA A 627 67.62 -29.50 -1.29
N GLY A 628 67.73 -28.86 -2.46
CA GLY A 628 68.95 -28.83 -3.26
C GLY A 628 70.10 -28.09 -2.56
N ALA A 629 69.80 -26.95 -1.92
CA ALA A 629 70.78 -26.20 -1.13
C ALA A 629 71.30 -27.01 0.07
N VAL A 630 70.42 -27.73 0.76
CA VAL A 630 70.79 -28.62 1.89
C VAL A 630 71.64 -29.80 1.41
N GLN A 631 71.32 -30.41 0.27
CA GLN A 631 72.15 -31.49 -0.30
C GLN A 631 73.55 -31.00 -0.70
N ASN A 632 73.65 -29.81 -1.28
CA ASN A 632 74.95 -29.22 -1.65
C ASN A 632 75.79 -28.89 -0.42
N ALA A 633 75.19 -28.28 0.60
CA ALA A 633 75.86 -28.04 1.89
C ALA A 633 76.33 -29.36 2.55
N GLY A 634 75.52 -30.41 2.48
CA GLY A 634 75.89 -31.74 2.97
C GLY A 634 77.08 -32.36 2.20
N ARG A 635 77.15 -32.16 0.88
CA ARG A 635 78.29 -32.62 0.05
C ARG A 635 79.58 -31.85 0.36
N GLU A 636 79.48 -30.53 0.55
CA GLU A 636 80.64 -29.71 0.96
C GLU A 636 81.15 -30.13 2.33
N ALA A 637 80.26 -30.32 3.32
CA ALA A 637 80.64 -30.81 4.65
C ALA A 637 81.30 -32.19 4.60
N ALA A 638 80.83 -33.10 3.73
CA ALA A 638 81.43 -34.42 3.55
C ALA A 638 82.79 -34.39 2.82
N ASN A 639 83.05 -33.38 1.98
CA ASN A 639 84.35 -33.17 1.36
C ASN A 639 85.35 -32.60 2.36
N VAL A 640 84.94 -31.60 3.16
CA VAL A 640 85.75 -31.05 4.26
C VAL A 640 86.08 -32.14 5.29
N GLY A 641 85.11 -33.01 5.63
CA GLY A 641 85.35 -34.15 6.50
C GLY A 641 86.39 -35.13 5.94
N ARG A 642 86.41 -35.36 4.63
CA ARG A 642 87.41 -36.21 3.96
C ARG A 642 88.80 -35.57 3.91
N GLU A 643 88.88 -34.24 3.73
CA GLU A 643 90.16 -33.51 3.82
C GLU A 643 90.74 -33.57 5.23
N ILE A 644 89.92 -33.33 6.26
CA ILE A 644 90.33 -33.45 7.67
C ILE A 644 90.79 -34.89 7.97
N GLN A 645 90.06 -35.91 7.50
CA GLN A 645 90.44 -37.31 7.71
C GLN A 645 91.76 -37.65 6.99
N HIS A 646 92.01 -37.08 5.81
CA HIS A 646 93.25 -37.25 5.07
C HIS A 646 94.44 -36.57 5.77
N ASP A 647 94.25 -35.37 6.31
CA ASP A 647 95.29 -34.63 7.04
C ASP A 647 95.62 -35.28 8.39
N VAL A 648 94.60 -35.75 9.12
CA VAL A 648 94.80 -36.53 10.36
C VAL A 648 95.53 -37.85 10.05
N SER A 649 95.21 -38.52 8.93
CA SER A 649 95.92 -39.74 8.53
C SER A 649 97.39 -39.48 8.14
N LYS A 650 97.69 -38.33 7.51
CA LYS A 650 99.06 -37.88 7.23
C LYS A 650 99.85 -37.60 8.52
N ASP A 651 99.23 -36.93 9.50
CA ASP A 651 99.89 -36.61 10.76
C ASP A 651 100.13 -37.84 11.64
N ILE A 652 99.22 -38.83 11.61
CA ILE A 652 99.43 -40.12 12.29
C ILE A 652 100.60 -40.89 11.65
N LYS A 653 100.71 -40.91 10.31
CA LYS A 653 101.84 -41.53 9.60
C LYS A 653 103.18 -40.83 9.81
N LYS A 654 103.18 -39.58 10.29
CA LYS A 654 104.40 -38.81 10.57
C LYS A 654 104.89 -38.96 12.02
N LYS A 655 104.06 -39.57 12.89
CA LYS A 655 104.34 -39.85 14.31
C LYS A 655 104.57 -41.34 14.63
N MET A 656 104.37 -42.23 13.65
CA MET A 656 104.95 -43.58 13.61
C MET A 656 106.25 -43.53 12.84
#